data_AF-A0A966R7U2-F1
#
_entry.id   AF-A0A966R7U2-F1
#
_cell.length_a   1.000
_cell.length_b   1.000
_cell.length_c   1.000
_cell.angle_alpha   90.00
_cell.angle_beta   90.00
_cell.angle_gamma   90.00
#
_symmetry.space_group_name_H-M   'P 1'
#
loop_
_entity.id
_entity.type
_entity.pdbx_description
1 polymer ?
#
loop_
_entity_poly.entity_id
_entity_poly.type
_entity_poly.pdbx_seq_one_letter_code
_entity_poly.pdbx_strand_id
1 'polypeptide(L)'
;MDPTTGEFQIQIGQAKIPLLPLLKTLGVQEKQIREAWGNEIAAVNMQKGDAGTLDKLYSRLVYKPEPGADQLTKIKAIAAEFAKTELDPEVTKRTLGKDYKNLTPEAILDITKKLIAVNRKEAESDDRDSMAFQQVFGPEDLISERFVKDKSGLRQLLWKATAKKSLDHIPSGVFNKSIQAALIGSGLGSSLEEINPAEIFDHQTRVTRLGEGGIGSIDAVPAESRSVQPSHFGFIDYLRTPESGKVGVDMRFAAGARKLGNNLHTFVVPVKNANTGETEYKTPQELADMPLMFPGEDKSDLPMVAALVNGKIKYVPRKDAQYTVPNMDNTFSALTNMVPMKSMVKGQRVIMGSRMFTQALPLENAEAPFVQSAKFDGDGSVSHEDEMGEKLGAVKAQFAGQVVSVSPDEMVLRDKDGNKHVVDLYNDMPFNRKTFWTQTPTVKPGDTVQPGQLLATSNFTDKGGTAALGLNLRVGYTPFRGRNYEDAVVISESAAKKLTSQHMYQHEAEWDDNTHVGKRAFVSLFPSEYDKKVLGNFDDNGAIKKGTVVNYGDPLVLVTKKRDQVYGKVHRGRAGAFANETITWEHHSPGVVTDVEHTKKGVSVVVKSAAQMEVGDKITGRFGDKGVVSEIVPDQQMPQDAQGRPLEILVSPLGLINRVNPAQIIEAALGKIAEKTGQPFKIKDFDNDKDLVDMAAKELAKHGLTDTEDLIDPETGRKIRGVLTGNRFFMKLHHTAESKGQGRSVGGYTAEGTPAKGGSEGAKRVGMLELGALLSHGAGKVVRDSKMVRGQANPEYWTQFMAGYDPPLPKVPHVYEKFVGQLRGAGVNVVRTGTKTHIMALTDKNIDELAGEREIQNAETVDWKGNLKPVKGGLFDETLTGGHGGNRWAKITLHEPMPNPIMEEPIRRTLGLTEKQFRSILAGQEKLGDKTGPTAIHDALKAINLPRAIEQAREDIKSGRKTLRDAAVRRLAFLKGAEATGVHPKDWMTTKVGVLPPAFRPVSTMGAKKMQLIDDANYLYKELLESNNVLKEASGLLSDVGNERLSLYDSMKGVTGLGDPQHPKNVERNVRGFLSKIFGDSPKFGTMQRKLLSSTVDLVGRAVITPNPDLDMDEVALPEDKAWEIYKPFVVRGLVRRGMPRMNALRAVDERNKEAFAELNAQMNAKPIVINRAPVLHRYGVMAFYPRLTK
;
A
#
# COMPACT_ATOMS: atom_id res chain seq x y z
N MET A 1 20.46 28.53 12.86
CA MET A 1 21.12 29.80 12.49
C MET A 1 20.85 30.02 11.01
N ASP A 2 20.46 31.23 10.62
CA ASP A 2 20.47 31.61 9.21
C ASP A 2 21.94 31.77 8.76
N PRO A 3 22.43 30.95 7.82
CA PRO A 3 23.84 30.97 7.41
C PRO A 3 24.23 32.27 6.68
N THR A 4 23.25 33.03 6.17
CA THR A 4 23.48 34.28 5.43
C THR A 4 23.53 35.47 6.38
N THR A 5 22.62 35.51 7.37
CA THR A 5 22.50 36.65 8.28
C THR A 5 23.20 36.44 9.62
N GLY A 6 23.55 35.19 10.00
CA GLY A 6 24.08 34.87 11.33
C GLY A 6 23.03 34.91 12.45
N GLU A 7 21.75 35.05 12.09
CA GLU A 7 20.65 35.15 13.06
C GLU A 7 20.32 33.77 13.67
N PHE A 8 20.26 33.71 15.00
CA PHE A 8 19.75 32.55 15.71
C PHE A 8 18.25 32.69 15.97
N GLN A 9 17.51 31.68 15.52
CA GLN A 9 16.07 31.56 15.74
C GLN A 9 15.76 30.20 16.35
N ILE A 10 14.77 30.16 17.23
CA ILE A 10 14.10 28.95 17.70
C ILE A 10 12.76 28.83 16.97
N GLN A 11 12.45 27.63 16.48
CA GLN A 11 11.18 27.34 15.84
C GLN A 11 10.29 26.54 16.80
N ILE A 12 9.12 27.10 17.15
CA ILE A 12 8.12 26.43 18.01
C ILE A 12 6.83 26.35 17.20
N GLY A 13 6.51 25.14 16.72
CA GLY A 13 5.47 24.94 15.71
C GLY A 13 5.81 25.67 14.40
N GLN A 14 4.92 26.56 13.97
CA GLN A 14 5.11 27.38 12.75
C GLN A 14 5.77 28.75 13.03
N ALA A 15 5.99 29.10 14.30
CA ALA A 15 6.55 30.40 14.68
C ALA A 15 8.09 30.33 14.72
N LYS A 16 8.74 31.27 14.02
CA LYS A 16 10.18 31.52 14.13
C LYS A 16 10.39 32.68 15.09
N ILE A 17 11.15 32.46 16.14
CA ILE A 17 11.35 33.42 17.23
C ILE A 17 12.85 33.65 17.41
N PRO A 18 13.34 34.90 17.51
CA PRO A 18 14.74 35.17 17.81
C PRO A 18 15.19 34.49 19.11
N LEU A 19 16.39 33.91 19.13
CA LEU A 19 16.89 33.13 20.26
C LEU A 19 17.35 34.01 21.44
N LEU A 20 17.85 35.22 21.16
CA LEU A 20 18.46 36.09 22.17
C LEU A 20 17.50 36.46 23.32
N PRO A 21 16.23 36.85 23.09
CA PRO A 21 15.28 37.12 24.17
C PRO A 21 15.03 35.91 25.08
N LEU A 22 15.08 34.70 24.54
CA LEU A 22 14.97 33.47 25.32
C LEU A 22 16.19 33.28 26.23
N LEU A 23 17.41 33.44 25.71
CA LEU A 23 18.63 33.34 26.52
C LEU A 23 18.66 34.35 27.67
N LYS A 24 18.22 35.59 27.43
CA LYS A 24 18.08 36.61 28.47
C LYS A 24 17.02 36.22 29.52
N THR A 25 15.88 35.67 29.07
CA THR A 25 14.81 35.15 29.94
C THR A 25 15.31 34.01 30.83
N LEU A 26 16.21 33.17 30.32
CA LEU A 26 16.85 32.07 31.04
C LEU A 26 18.04 32.49 31.91
N GLY A 27 18.35 33.80 32.00
CA GLY A 27 19.39 34.33 32.88
C GLY A 27 20.82 34.31 32.32
N VAL A 28 21.00 34.09 31.01
CA VAL A 28 22.33 34.10 30.38
C VAL A 28 22.84 35.53 30.24
N GLN A 29 24.05 35.77 30.75
CA GLN A 29 24.67 37.09 30.70
C GLN A 29 25.25 37.38 29.31
N GLU A 30 25.26 38.66 28.91
CA GLU A 30 25.80 39.08 27.62
C GLU A 30 27.25 38.64 27.40
N LYS A 31 28.08 38.64 28.46
CA LYS A 31 29.46 38.16 28.41
C LYS A 31 29.53 36.70 27.93
N GLN A 32 28.69 35.82 28.48
CA GLN A 32 28.63 34.41 28.11
C GLN A 32 28.18 34.22 26.65
N ILE A 33 27.29 35.07 26.16
CA ILE A 33 26.82 35.05 24.76
C ILE A 33 27.94 35.49 23.82
N ARG A 34 28.68 36.55 24.15
CA ARG A 34 29.82 37.02 23.35
C ARG A 34 30.96 36.00 23.32
N GLU A 35 31.21 35.33 24.43
CA GLU A 35 32.17 34.22 24.51
C GLU A 35 31.73 33.03 23.64
N ALA A 36 30.43 32.72 23.59
CA ALA A 36 29.91 31.60 22.80
C ALA A 36 29.80 31.89 21.30
N TRP A 37 29.36 33.10 20.92
CA TRP A 37 29.02 33.43 19.53
C TRP A 37 30.11 34.23 18.81
N GLY A 38 31.04 34.85 19.55
CA GLY A 38 31.93 35.87 19.02
C GLY A 38 31.22 37.22 18.87
N ASN A 39 32.01 38.29 18.80
CA ASN A 39 31.50 39.66 18.86
C ASN A 39 30.60 40.03 17.67
N GLU A 40 30.89 39.54 16.48
CA GLU A 40 30.13 39.85 15.25
C GLU A 40 28.72 39.23 15.28
N ILE A 41 28.63 37.93 15.54
CA ILE A 41 27.33 37.21 15.58
C ILE A 41 26.50 37.70 16.77
N ALA A 42 27.13 37.97 17.92
CA ALA A 42 26.45 38.56 19.07
C ALA A 42 25.86 39.93 18.73
N ALA A 43 26.60 40.80 18.04
CA ALA A 43 26.12 42.13 17.64
C ALA A 43 24.90 42.07 16.70
N VAL A 44 24.90 41.15 15.71
CA VAL A 44 23.76 40.98 14.80
C VAL A 44 22.49 40.56 15.55
N ASN A 45 22.62 39.60 16.47
CA ASN A 45 21.47 39.09 17.22
C ASN A 45 20.96 40.10 18.27
N MET A 46 21.81 41.01 18.77
CA MET A 46 21.44 42.07 19.71
C MET A 46 20.51 43.13 19.11
N GLN A 47 20.57 43.34 17.79
CA GLN A 47 19.74 44.33 17.10
C GLN A 47 18.29 43.86 16.82
N LYS A 48 17.96 42.60 17.13
CA LYS A 48 16.70 41.93 16.73
C LYS A 48 15.73 41.61 17.88
N GLY A 49 15.97 42.15 19.08
CA GLY A 49 15.08 41.95 20.23
C GLY A 49 13.81 42.81 20.15
N ASP A 50 12.65 42.20 19.90
CA ASP A 50 11.34 42.87 19.87
C ASP A 50 10.58 42.70 21.20
N ALA A 51 9.86 43.75 21.63
CA ALA A 51 9.08 43.81 22.86
C ALA A 51 7.96 42.75 22.93
N GLY A 52 7.45 42.27 21.79
CA GLY A 52 6.41 41.24 21.71
C GLY A 52 6.91 39.78 21.75
N THR A 53 8.22 39.55 21.88
CA THR A 53 8.81 38.20 21.79
C THR A 53 8.46 37.32 23.01
N LEU A 54 8.44 37.92 24.20
CA LEU A 54 8.13 37.22 25.46
C LEU A 54 6.68 36.71 25.48
N ASP A 55 5.73 37.49 24.97
CA ASP A 55 4.32 37.11 24.89
C ASP A 55 4.09 35.97 23.88
N LYS A 56 4.83 35.99 22.77
CA LYS A 56 4.80 34.89 21.78
C LYS A 56 5.39 33.61 22.37
N LEU A 57 6.49 33.68 23.13
CA LEU A 57 7.06 32.52 23.82
C LEU A 57 6.10 31.97 24.87
N TYR A 58 5.55 32.83 25.72
CA TYR A 58 4.62 32.44 26.79
C TYR A 58 3.36 31.75 26.24
N SER A 59 2.72 32.37 25.24
CA SER A 59 1.49 31.83 24.63
C SER A 59 1.69 30.51 23.86
N ARG A 60 2.91 30.21 23.42
CA ARG A 60 3.22 29.01 22.63
C ARG A 60 3.80 27.86 23.44
N LEU A 61 4.55 28.14 24.49
CA LEU A 61 5.24 27.13 25.30
C LEU A 61 4.42 26.69 26.51
N VAL A 62 3.65 27.61 27.10
CA VAL A 62 2.92 27.32 28.34
C VAL A 62 1.55 26.72 28.01
N TYR A 63 1.27 25.53 28.54
CA TYR A 63 -0.05 24.91 28.44
C TYR A 63 -1.07 25.70 29.25
N LYS A 64 -2.07 26.29 28.57
CA LYS A 64 -3.07 27.24 29.12
C LYS A 64 -2.45 28.52 29.70
N PRO A 65 -1.95 29.42 28.84
CA PRO A 65 -1.38 30.69 29.29
C PRO A 65 -2.44 31.59 29.93
N GLU A 66 -2.09 32.25 31.04
CA GLU A 66 -2.97 33.20 31.72
C GLU A 66 -3.02 34.53 30.95
N PRO A 67 -4.21 35.00 30.53
CA PRO A 67 -4.33 36.30 29.88
C PRO A 67 -3.93 37.44 30.83
N GLY A 68 -2.99 38.29 30.42
CA GLY A 68 -2.57 39.45 31.21
C GLY A 68 -1.48 39.19 32.25
N ALA A 69 -0.86 38.01 32.28
CA ALA A 69 0.24 37.71 33.19
C ALA A 69 1.38 38.76 33.10
N ASP A 70 1.96 39.12 34.26
CA ASP A 70 3.08 40.05 34.34
C ASP A 70 4.38 39.41 33.82
N GLN A 71 5.39 40.23 33.53
CA GLN A 71 6.63 39.74 32.93
C GLN A 71 7.34 38.68 33.78
N LEU A 72 7.33 38.82 35.10
CA LEU A 72 8.04 37.89 35.99
C LEU A 72 7.39 36.50 35.98
N THR A 73 6.06 36.44 35.97
CA THR A 73 5.30 35.19 35.87
C THR A 73 5.54 34.51 34.52
N LYS A 74 5.56 35.27 33.42
CA LYS A 74 5.87 34.74 32.08
C LYS A 74 7.27 34.13 32.02
N ILE A 75 8.26 34.84 32.56
CA ILE A 75 9.67 34.39 32.63
C ILE A 75 9.78 33.07 33.42
N LYS A 76 9.19 33.01 34.62
CA LYS A 76 9.20 31.80 35.46
C LYS A 76 8.54 30.61 34.78
N ALA A 77 7.40 30.83 34.12
CA ALA A 77 6.68 29.76 33.42
C ALA A 77 7.47 29.23 32.21
N ILE A 78 8.08 30.12 31.40
CA ILE A 78 8.93 29.72 30.28
C ILE A 78 10.15 28.94 30.78
N ALA A 79 10.85 29.43 31.81
CA ALA A 79 12.00 28.75 32.39
C ALA A 79 11.63 27.36 32.96
N ALA A 80 10.46 27.24 33.59
CA ALA A 80 9.97 25.96 34.11
C ALA A 80 9.67 24.94 33.00
N GLU A 81 9.13 25.37 31.85
CA GLU A 81 8.88 24.46 30.72
C GLU A 81 10.17 24.00 30.03
N PHE A 82 11.17 24.88 29.88
CA PHE A 82 12.48 24.48 29.37
C PHE A 82 13.21 23.52 30.32
N ALA A 83 13.10 23.73 31.63
CA ALA A 83 13.69 22.82 32.63
C ALA A 83 13.06 21.42 32.62
N LYS A 84 11.82 21.28 32.13
CA LYS A 84 11.13 19.98 31.94
C LYS A 84 11.41 19.34 30.59
N THR A 85 12.06 20.05 29.66
CA THR A 85 12.34 19.53 28.32
C THR A 85 13.54 18.60 28.40
N GLU A 86 13.28 17.30 28.38
CA GLU A 86 14.28 16.24 28.48
C GLU A 86 15.13 16.15 27.21
N LEU A 87 16.43 15.88 27.40
CA LEU A 87 17.41 15.58 26.36
C LEU A 87 18.06 14.23 26.65
N ASP A 88 18.52 13.55 25.60
CA ASP A 88 19.31 12.32 25.74
C ASP A 88 20.77 12.66 26.13
N PRO A 89 21.23 12.26 27.33
CA PRO A 89 22.57 12.59 27.82
C PRO A 89 23.70 11.98 26.98
N GLU A 90 23.47 10.80 26.39
CA GLU A 90 24.47 10.13 25.58
C GLU A 90 24.60 10.80 24.21
N VAL A 91 23.47 11.16 23.60
CA VAL A 91 23.44 11.92 22.35
C VAL A 91 24.11 13.27 22.54
N THR A 92 23.77 14.01 23.59
CA THR A 92 24.36 15.33 23.85
C THR A 92 25.85 15.25 24.16
N LYS A 93 26.30 14.21 24.88
CA LYS A 93 27.73 13.95 25.09
C LYS A 93 28.47 13.76 23.76
N ARG A 94 27.86 13.07 22.80
CA ARG A 94 28.41 12.86 21.46
C ARG A 94 28.39 14.14 20.61
N THR A 95 27.26 14.84 20.54
CA THR A 95 27.09 15.98 19.63
C THR A 95 27.71 17.26 20.16
N LEU A 96 27.70 17.46 21.49
CA LEU A 96 28.12 18.69 22.17
C LEU A 96 29.37 18.50 23.06
N GLY A 97 29.82 17.27 23.31
CA GLY A 97 30.96 16.97 24.17
C GLY A 97 30.64 16.91 25.67
N LYS A 98 29.37 17.12 26.07
CA LYS A 98 28.90 17.10 27.47
C LYS A 98 27.52 16.48 27.58
N ASP A 99 27.27 15.80 28.69
CA ASP A 99 25.99 15.15 28.98
C ASP A 99 24.96 16.14 29.54
N TYR A 100 23.86 16.31 28.82
CA TYR A 100 22.74 17.14 29.23
C TYR A 100 21.47 16.30 29.34
N LYS A 101 20.85 16.30 30.53
CA LYS A 101 19.55 15.64 30.78
C LYS A 101 18.35 16.51 30.41
N ASN A 102 18.51 17.83 30.45
CA ASN A 102 17.46 18.80 30.17
C ASN A 102 18.03 19.93 29.31
N LEU A 103 17.17 20.68 28.64
CA LEU A 103 17.56 21.84 27.84
C LEU A 103 17.91 23.04 28.73
N THR A 104 19.13 23.04 29.30
CA THR A 104 19.65 24.12 30.14
C THR A 104 20.20 25.29 29.31
N PRO A 105 20.41 26.47 29.90
CA PRO A 105 21.01 27.60 29.18
C PRO A 105 22.41 27.27 28.62
N GLU A 106 23.21 26.50 29.36
CA GLU A 106 24.51 26.01 28.92
C GLU A 106 24.39 25.07 27.72
N ALA A 107 23.40 24.17 27.72
CA ALA A 107 23.13 23.29 26.60
C ALA A 107 22.80 24.09 25.32
N ILE A 108 21.97 25.13 25.44
CA ILE A 108 21.63 26.02 24.31
C ILE A 108 22.89 26.73 23.79
N LEU A 109 23.76 27.22 24.68
CA LEU A 109 25.01 27.87 24.27
C LEU A 109 25.93 26.89 23.52
N ASP A 110 26.12 25.67 24.02
CA ASP A 110 26.98 24.68 23.38
C ASP A 110 26.39 24.19 22.04
N ILE A 111 25.05 24.08 21.91
CA ILE A 111 24.36 23.86 20.62
C ILE A 111 24.70 24.99 19.62
N THR A 112 24.58 26.25 20.06
CA THR A 112 24.86 27.39 19.17
C THR A 112 26.33 27.46 18.74
N LYS A 113 27.28 27.11 19.61
CA LYS A 113 28.71 26.99 19.26
C LYS A 113 28.93 25.93 18.19
N LYS A 114 28.35 24.73 18.35
CA LYS A 114 28.44 23.66 17.36
C LYS A 114 27.88 24.11 16.00
N LEU A 115 26.72 24.80 15.99
CA LEU A 115 26.13 25.34 14.76
C LEU A 115 27.04 26.35 14.04
N ILE A 116 27.76 27.19 14.79
CA ILE A 116 28.75 28.13 14.23
C ILE A 116 29.92 27.36 13.62
N ALA A 117 30.48 26.38 14.33
CA ALA A 117 31.58 25.56 13.85
C ALA A 117 31.19 24.79 12.57
N VAL A 118 29.98 24.23 12.52
CA VAL A 118 29.45 23.56 11.32
C VAL A 118 29.31 24.55 10.15
N ASN A 119 28.77 25.74 10.39
CA ASN A 119 28.64 26.77 9.35
C ASN A 119 30.01 27.24 8.80
N ARG A 120 31.03 27.26 9.66
CA ARG A 120 32.42 27.57 9.30
C ARG A 120 33.18 26.38 8.69
N LYS A 121 32.56 25.20 8.61
CA LYS A 121 33.18 23.93 8.20
C LYS A 121 34.35 23.49 9.10
N GLU A 122 34.37 23.97 10.34
CA GLU A 122 35.32 23.56 11.38
C GLU A 122 34.85 22.26 12.07
N ALA A 123 33.57 21.90 11.95
CA ALA A 123 32.98 20.68 12.47
C ALA A 123 32.08 19.99 11.44
N GLU A 124 32.03 18.66 11.46
CA GLU A 124 31.08 17.88 10.64
C GLU A 124 29.65 17.99 11.20
N SER A 125 28.68 17.90 10.28
CA SER A 125 27.24 17.80 10.62
C SER A 125 26.92 16.40 11.13
N ASP A 126 26.02 16.31 12.10
CA ASP A 126 25.55 15.03 12.61
C ASP A 126 24.62 14.35 11.59
N ASP A 127 24.86 13.06 11.32
CA ASP A 127 24.02 12.25 10.44
C ASP A 127 22.89 11.59 11.25
N ARG A 128 21.69 12.20 11.21
CA ARG A 128 20.49 11.68 11.90
C ARG A 128 20.09 10.25 11.52
N ASP A 129 20.55 9.76 10.36
CA ASP A 129 20.23 8.42 9.87
C ASP A 129 21.16 7.35 10.46
N SER A 130 22.22 7.75 11.15
CA SER A 130 23.09 6.86 11.91
C SER A 130 22.36 6.22 13.09
N MET A 131 22.53 4.91 13.25
CA MET A 131 21.97 4.11 14.33
C MET A 131 22.40 4.59 15.72
N ALA A 132 23.52 5.31 15.82
CA ALA A 132 23.94 5.90 17.09
C ALA A 132 23.01 7.03 17.59
N PHE A 133 22.18 7.59 16.70
CA PHE A 133 21.15 8.58 17.06
C PHE A 133 19.72 8.02 16.92
N GLN A 134 19.58 6.72 16.70
CA GLN A 134 18.29 6.07 16.53
C GLN A 134 18.03 5.10 17.68
N GLN A 135 16.76 5.00 18.05
CA GLN A 135 16.25 4.04 19.01
C GLN A 135 15.23 3.17 18.31
N VAL A 136 15.19 1.89 18.70
CA VAL A 136 14.26 0.91 18.12
C VAL A 136 13.17 0.63 19.15
N PHE A 137 11.92 0.69 18.72
CA PHE A 137 10.76 0.45 19.58
C PHE A 137 10.10 -0.87 19.21
N GLY A 138 10.02 -1.79 20.17
CA GLY A 138 9.25 -3.03 20.07
C GLY A 138 7.80 -2.85 20.55
N PRO A 139 6.91 -3.82 20.28
CA PRO A 139 5.53 -3.81 20.77
C PRO A 139 5.44 -3.62 22.28
N GLU A 140 6.31 -4.27 23.05
CA GLU A 140 6.41 -4.18 24.51
C GLU A 140 6.72 -2.76 24.97
N ASP A 141 7.57 -2.04 24.23
CA ASP A 141 7.95 -0.69 24.61
C ASP A 141 6.79 0.30 24.36
N LEU A 142 6.09 0.15 23.22
CA LEU A 142 4.92 0.96 22.89
C LEU A 142 3.76 0.71 23.83
N ILE A 143 3.51 -0.56 24.17
CA ILE A 143 2.49 -0.95 25.15
C ILE A 143 2.81 -0.31 26.52
N SER A 144 4.06 -0.41 26.97
CA SER A 144 4.53 0.22 28.22
C SER A 144 4.31 1.74 28.19
N GLU A 145 4.68 2.41 27.11
CA GLU A 145 4.49 3.85 26.91
C GLU A 145 3.00 4.25 27.02
N ARG A 146 2.09 3.47 26.42
CA ARG A 146 0.64 3.72 26.51
C ARG A 146 0.12 3.58 27.93
N PHE A 147 0.61 2.61 28.70
CA PHE A 147 0.25 2.48 30.11
C PHE A 147 0.77 3.64 30.97
N VAL A 148 2.00 4.10 30.73
CA VAL A 148 2.56 5.25 31.44
C VAL A 148 1.75 6.52 31.15
N LYS A 149 1.33 6.73 29.90
CA LYS A 149 0.47 7.85 29.50
C LYS A 149 -0.91 7.81 30.17
N ASP A 150 -1.47 6.63 30.41
CA ASP A 150 -2.80 6.45 31.04
C ASP A 150 -2.75 6.31 32.59
N LYS A 151 -1.59 6.56 33.20
CA LYS A 151 -1.36 6.38 34.64
C LYS A 151 -2.35 7.14 35.52
N SER A 152 -2.81 8.33 35.10
CA SER A 152 -3.77 9.14 35.86
C SER A 152 -5.17 8.50 35.90
N GLY A 153 -5.65 7.98 34.76
CA GLY A 153 -6.92 7.27 34.66
C GLY A 153 -6.91 5.98 35.48
N LEU A 154 -5.82 5.21 35.38
CA LEU A 154 -5.61 3.99 36.17
C LEU A 154 -5.54 4.27 37.66
N ARG A 155 -4.83 5.33 38.09
CA ARG A 155 -4.75 5.73 39.50
C ARG A 155 -6.13 6.10 40.05
N GLN A 156 -6.96 6.77 39.27
CA GLN A 156 -8.31 7.15 39.69
C GLN A 156 -9.23 5.91 39.84
N LEU A 157 -9.12 4.94 38.94
CA LEU A 157 -9.84 3.67 39.02
C LEU A 157 -9.40 2.85 40.24
N LEU A 158 -8.10 2.71 40.45
CA LEU A 158 -7.53 2.02 41.61
C LEU A 158 -7.91 2.70 42.92
N TRP A 159 -7.87 4.04 42.97
CA TRP A 159 -8.30 4.79 44.16
C TRP A 159 -9.78 4.54 44.49
N LYS A 160 -10.66 4.51 43.48
CA LYS A 160 -12.08 4.16 43.67
C LYS A 160 -12.26 2.72 44.16
N ALA A 161 -11.50 1.78 43.61
CA ALA A 161 -11.53 0.37 44.03
C ALA A 161 -11.05 0.21 45.48
N THR A 162 -9.94 0.86 45.85
CA THR A 162 -9.39 0.88 47.22
C THR A 162 -10.36 1.53 48.21
N ALA A 163 -10.95 2.68 47.84
CA ALA A 163 -11.94 3.36 48.68
C ALA A 163 -13.17 2.48 48.96
N LYS A 164 -13.56 1.64 47.99
CA LYS A 164 -14.72 0.72 48.11
C LYS A 164 -14.36 -0.69 48.59
N LYS A 165 -13.07 -1.02 48.74
CA LYS A 165 -12.56 -2.37 49.08
C LYS A 165 -13.10 -3.50 48.17
N SER A 166 -13.38 -3.22 46.90
CA SER A 166 -13.87 -4.21 45.92
C SER A 166 -13.29 -3.93 44.53
N LEU A 167 -13.01 -5.02 43.80
CA LEU A 167 -12.53 -4.98 42.41
C LEU A 167 -13.66 -5.05 41.38
N ASP A 168 -14.93 -5.21 41.80
CA ASP A 168 -16.08 -5.45 40.91
C ASP A 168 -16.37 -4.29 39.95
N HIS A 169 -15.84 -3.10 40.24
CA HIS A 169 -16.02 -1.90 39.42
C HIS A 169 -14.89 -1.68 38.40
N ILE A 170 -13.90 -2.56 38.34
CA ILE A 170 -12.86 -2.53 37.31
C ILE A 170 -13.41 -3.25 36.07
N PRO A 171 -13.64 -2.54 34.94
CA PRO A 171 -14.12 -3.18 33.73
C PRO A 171 -13.09 -4.20 33.22
N SER A 172 -13.55 -5.37 32.78
CA SER A 172 -12.68 -6.44 32.24
C SER A 172 -11.85 -6.00 31.03
N GLY A 173 -12.26 -4.95 30.32
CA GLY A 173 -11.55 -4.36 29.18
C GLY A 173 -10.82 -3.05 29.46
N VAL A 174 -10.48 -2.73 30.72
CA VAL A 174 -9.84 -1.45 31.12
C VAL A 174 -8.59 -1.12 30.29
N PHE A 175 -7.83 -2.13 29.86
CA PHE A 175 -6.61 -1.95 29.08
C PHE A 175 -6.79 -2.09 27.56
N ASN A 176 -7.98 -2.47 27.08
CA ASN A 176 -8.23 -2.72 25.65
C ASN A 176 -7.90 -1.50 24.80
N LYS A 177 -8.20 -0.30 25.29
CA LYS A 177 -7.90 0.95 24.57
C LYS A 177 -6.39 1.15 24.38
N SER A 178 -5.59 0.92 25.42
CA SER A 178 -4.13 1.08 25.39
C SER A 178 -3.48 0.03 24.49
N ILE A 179 -3.93 -1.22 24.58
CA ILE A 179 -3.44 -2.33 23.74
C ILE A 179 -3.82 -2.10 22.27
N GLN A 180 -5.09 -1.74 21.98
CA GLN A 180 -5.52 -1.44 20.61
C GLN A 180 -4.80 -0.21 20.05
N ALA A 181 -4.56 0.82 20.85
CA ALA A 181 -3.78 1.98 20.42
C ALA A 181 -2.33 1.62 20.08
N ALA A 182 -1.70 0.71 20.84
CA ALA A 182 -0.34 0.25 20.55
C ALA A 182 -0.27 -0.68 19.34
N LEU A 183 -1.18 -1.65 19.22
CA LEU A 183 -1.13 -2.69 18.17
C LEU A 183 -1.73 -2.23 16.83
N ILE A 184 -2.86 -1.52 16.87
CA ILE A 184 -3.60 -1.08 15.67
C ILE A 184 -3.34 0.40 15.38
N GLY A 185 -3.37 1.24 16.43
CA GLY A 185 -3.30 2.70 16.29
C GLY A 185 -1.91 3.24 15.92
N SER A 186 -0.83 2.55 16.30
CA SER A 186 0.56 3.00 16.06
C SER A 186 0.96 3.01 14.58
N GLY A 187 0.20 2.31 13.72
CA GLY A 187 0.56 2.09 12.31
C GLY A 187 1.65 1.03 12.09
N LEU A 188 2.10 0.33 13.13
CA LEU A 188 3.09 -0.75 13.03
C LEU A 188 2.47 -2.13 12.81
N GLY A 189 1.25 -2.35 13.31
CA GLY A 189 0.49 -3.57 13.07
C GLY A 189 0.18 -3.75 11.58
N SER A 190 0.53 -4.91 11.03
CA SER A 190 0.25 -5.25 9.63
C SER A 190 -0.19 -6.70 9.52
N SER A 191 -1.16 -6.96 8.65
CA SER A 191 -1.53 -8.33 8.27
C SER A 191 -0.36 -9.01 7.55
N LEU A 192 -0.13 -10.27 7.90
CA LEU A 192 0.82 -11.15 7.21
C LEU A 192 0.16 -11.69 5.94
N GLU A 193 0.94 -11.91 4.88
CA GLU A 193 0.42 -12.61 3.69
C GLU A 193 0.32 -14.12 3.95
N GLU A 194 1.19 -14.69 4.78
CA GLU A 194 1.27 -16.11 5.10
C GLU A 194 1.27 -16.99 3.83
N ILE A 195 2.27 -16.83 2.97
CA ILE A 195 2.46 -17.76 1.84
C ILE A 195 3.14 -19.04 2.33
N ASN A 196 4.12 -18.89 3.21
CA ASN A 196 4.83 -19.97 3.86
C ASN A 196 5.38 -19.49 5.22
N PRO A 197 5.87 -20.39 6.10
CA PRO A 197 6.35 -20.00 7.42
C PRO A 197 7.58 -19.06 7.39
N ALA A 198 8.35 -19.04 6.29
CA ALA A 198 9.49 -18.14 6.15
C ALA A 198 9.07 -16.66 6.19
N GLU A 199 7.89 -16.33 5.68
CA GLU A 199 7.36 -14.96 5.74
C GLU A 199 7.04 -14.52 7.17
N ILE A 200 6.46 -15.40 7.98
CA ILE A 200 6.15 -15.14 9.39
C ILE A 200 7.45 -14.83 10.14
N PHE A 201 8.47 -15.66 9.94
CA PHE A 201 9.79 -15.47 10.54
C PHE A 201 10.49 -14.18 10.03
N ASP A 202 10.45 -13.90 8.73
CA ASP A 202 10.99 -12.67 8.15
C ASP A 202 10.33 -11.42 8.73
N HIS A 203 9.02 -11.46 8.98
CA HIS A 203 8.27 -10.34 9.52
C HIS A 203 8.58 -10.07 11.00
N GLN A 204 8.87 -11.12 11.79
CA GLN A 204 9.28 -10.96 13.19
C GLN A 204 10.58 -10.15 13.35
N THR A 205 11.46 -10.17 12.35
CA THR A 205 12.72 -9.42 12.36
C THR A 205 12.62 -8.05 11.67
N ARG A 206 11.42 -7.63 11.25
CA ARG A 206 11.18 -6.39 10.51
C ARG A 206 11.41 -5.16 11.39
N VAL A 207 12.14 -4.19 10.85
CA VAL A 207 12.33 -2.85 11.41
C VAL A 207 11.91 -1.79 10.38
N THR A 208 11.17 -0.78 10.83
CA THR A 208 10.61 0.27 9.96
C THR A 208 10.75 1.65 10.57
N ARG A 209 11.03 2.65 9.74
CA ARG A 209 11.03 4.08 10.14
C ARG A 209 9.65 4.73 10.04
N LEU A 210 8.65 4.01 9.51
CA LEU A 210 7.26 4.46 9.42
C LEU A 210 6.50 4.16 10.71
N GLY A 211 5.50 4.98 11.02
CA GLY A 211 4.59 4.78 12.14
C GLY A 211 4.52 6.02 13.04
N GLU A 212 3.71 5.93 14.08
CA GLU A 212 3.64 6.95 15.13
C GLU A 212 5.00 7.10 15.83
N GLY A 213 5.46 8.33 16.04
CA GLY A 213 6.80 8.63 16.57
C GLY A 213 7.93 8.57 15.52
N GLY A 214 7.70 7.89 14.39
CA GLY A 214 8.58 7.89 13.22
C GLY A 214 8.11 8.83 12.11
N ILE A 215 8.39 8.45 10.86
CA ILE A 215 7.94 9.19 9.68
C ILE A 215 6.49 8.81 9.37
N GLY A 216 5.58 9.77 9.46
CA GLY A 216 4.14 9.52 9.36
C GLY A 216 3.62 9.06 7.98
N SER A 217 4.41 9.21 6.92
CA SER A 217 4.05 8.73 5.58
C SER A 217 5.28 8.40 4.74
N ILE A 218 5.13 7.42 3.85
CA ILE A 218 6.15 7.01 2.89
C ILE A 218 6.58 8.14 1.94
N ASP A 219 5.67 9.08 1.66
CA ASP A 219 5.92 10.24 0.79
C ASP A 219 6.71 11.34 1.49
N ALA A 220 6.73 11.34 2.83
CA ALA A 220 7.50 12.26 3.65
C ALA A 220 8.92 11.75 3.93
N VAL A 221 9.24 10.50 3.55
CA VAL A 221 10.56 9.91 3.78
C VAL A 221 11.58 10.57 2.86
N PRO A 222 12.61 11.23 3.42
CA PRO A 222 13.69 11.84 2.65
C PRO A 222 14.48 10.80 1.85
N ALA A 223 15.10 11.20 0.75
CA ALA A 223 15.84 10.28 -0.11
C ALA A 223 17.08 9.71 0.60
N GLU A 224 17.76 10.53 1.40
CA GLU A 224 18.91 10.13 2.22
C GLU A 224 18.54 9.02 3.22
N SER A 225 17.37 9.11 3.84
CA SER A 225 16.88 8.14 4.83
C SER A 225 16.45 6.80 4.23
N ARG A 226 16.54 6.64 2.90
CA ARG A 226 16.36 5.36 2.18
C ARG A 226 17.70 4.71 1.81
N SER A 227 18.80 5.43 1.97
CA SER A 227 20.13 4.94 1.61
C SER A 227 20.63 3.95 2.66
N VAL A 228 21.58 3.09 2.25
CA VAL A 228 22.28 2.24 3.20
C VAL A 228 23.21 3.11 4.03
N GLN A 229 23.06 3.05 5.35
CA GLN A 229 23.88 3.79 6.30
C GLN A 229 24.96 2.84 6.88
N PRO A 230 26.25 3.24 6.95
CA PRO A 230 27.34 2.36 7.40
C PRO A 230 27.16 1.72 8.79
N SER A 231 26.53 2.39 9.75
CA SER A 231 26.19 1.89 11.08
C SER A 231 25.12 0.81 11.06
N HIS A 232 24.49 0.51 9.92
CA HIS A 232 23.66 -0.69 9.76
C HIS A 232 24.51 -1.97 9.85
N PHE A 233 25.81 -1.89 9.58
CA PHE A 233 26.70 -3.05 9.57
C PHE A 233 26.65 -3.81 10.91
N GLY A 234 26.22 -5.08 10.85
CA GLY A 234 26.01 -5.94 12.03
C GLY A 234 24.64 -5.81 12.70
N PHE A 235 23.94 -4.69 12.55
CA PHE A 235 22.65 -4.43 13.21
C PHE A 235 21.44 -4.66 12.30
N ILE A 236 21.48 -4.13 11.07
CA ILE A 236 20.40 -4.16 10.10
C ILE A 236 20.93 -4.80 8.83
N ASP A 237 20.20 -5.79 8.32
CA ASP A 237 20.48 -6.40 7.02
C ASP A 237 20.15 -5.41 5.90
N TYR A 238 21.18 -4.77 5.37
CA TYR A 238 21.09 -3.82 4.26
C TYR A 238 20.75 -4.46 2.90
N LEU A 239 20.72 -5.80 2.81
CA LEU A 239 20.31 -6.57 1.64
C LEU A 239 18.90 -7.17 1.79
N ARG A 240 18.16 -6.89 2.88
CA ARG A 240 16.78 -7.35 3.05
C ARG A 240 15.81 -6.18 3.17
N THR A 241 15.33 -5.73 2.03
CA THR A 241 14.34 -4.64 1.89
C THR A 241 13.40 -4.91 0.71
N PRO A 242 12.14 -4.43 0.71
CA PRO A 242 11.26 -4.62 -0.44
C PRO A 242 11.62 -3.70 -1.63
N GLU A 243 11.57 -4.23 -2.85
CA GLU A 243 11.67 -3.49 -4.14
C GLU A 243 10.44 -2.61 -4.44
N SER A 244 9.90 -1.91 -3.45
CA SER A 244 8.72 -1.06 -3.58
C SER A 244 9.03 0.37 -3.12
N GLY A 245 8.00 1.22 -3.02
CA GLY A 245 8.14 2.53 -2.38
C GLY A 245 8.66 2.46 -0.94
N LYS A 246 8.71 1.28 -0.29
CA LYS A 246 9.27 1.06 1.05
C LYS A 246 10.77 0.70 1.06
N VAL A 247 11.44 0.70 -0.10
CA VAL A 247 12.88 0.43 -0.19
C VAL A 247 13.68 1.32 0.75
N GLY A 248 14.58 0.72 1.53
CA GLY A 248 15.43 1.40 2.52
C GLY A 248 14.72 1.86 3.80
N VAL A 249 13.39 1.76 3.84
CA VAL A 249 12.55 2.19 4.97
C VAL A 249 12.11 0.99 5.80
N ASP A 250 11.81 -0.11 5.11
CA ASP A 250 11.40 -1.38 5.66
C ASP A 250 12.55 -2.36 5.48
N MET A 251 13.20 -2.71 6.60
CA MET A 251 14.44 -3.48 6.66
C MET A 251 14.26 -4.64 7.65
N ARG A 252 15.25 -5.55 7.75
CA ARG A 252 15.26 -6.63 8.77
C ARG A 252 16.47 -6.46 9.68
N PHE A 253 16.35 -6.89 10.93
CA PHE A 253 17.51 -7.07 11.80
C PHE A 253 18.46 -8.11 11.22
N ALA A 254 19.75 -7.88 11.42
CA ALA A 254 20.77 -8.87 11.15
C ALA A 254 20.70 -10.00 12.20
N ALA A 255 21.15 -11.21 11.86
CA ALA A 255 21.03 -12.39 12.73
C ALA A 255 21.79 -12.23 14.06
N GLY A 256 22.87 -11.45 14.09
CA GLY A 256 23.61 -11.15 15.31
C GLY A 256 22.93 -10.13 16.24
N ALA A 257 21.98 -9.35 15.74
CA ALA A 257 21.34 -8.29 16.51
C ALA A 257 20.35 -8.87 17.52
N ARG A 258 20.48 -8.45 18.79
CA ARG A 258 19.58 -8.88 19.87
C ARG A 258 19.25 -7.73 20.82
N LYS A 259 18.06 -7.77 21.42
CA LYS A 259 17.66 -6.83 22.46
C LYS A 259 18.31 -7.21 23.80
N LEU A 260 18.87 -6.23 24.51
CA LEU A 260 19.57 -6.46 25.78
C LEU A 260 18.58 -6.52 26.97
N GLY A 261 18.11 -7.71 27.31
CA GLY A 261 17.28 -7.94 28.51
C GLY A 261 16.00 -7.10 28.54
N ASN A 262 15.63 -6.61 29.73
CA ASN A 262 14.44 -5.76 29.95
C ASN A 262 14.70 -4.26 29.67
N ASN A 263 15.87 -3.89 29.16
CA ASN A 263 16.13 -2.48 28.81
C ASN A 263 15.31 -2.11 27.57
N LEU A 264 14.50 -1.07 27.71
CA LEU A 264 13.69 -0.55 26.61
C LEU A 264 14.62 -0.02 25.52
N HIS A 265 14.35 -0.38 24.27
CA HIS A 265 15.01 0.15 23.06
C HIS A 265 16.49 -0.18 22.78
N THR A 266 17.20 -0.90 23.65
CA THR A 266 18.63 -1.17 23.46
C THR A 266 18.90 -2.47 22.70
N PHE A 267 19.50 -2.35 21.52
CA PHE A 267 19.96 -3.49 20.71
C PHE A 267 21.48 -3.57 20.70
N VAL A 268 22.00 -4.78 20.74
CA VAL A 268 23.43 -5.09 20.74
C VAL A 268 23.78 -6.13 19.68
N VAL A 269 25.02 -6.10 19.22
CA VAL A 269 25.58 -7.08 18.27
C VAL A 269 26.84 -7.73 18.83
N PRO A 270 27.13 -8.98 18.47
CA PRO A 270 28.35 -9.66 18.88
C PRO A 270 29.56 -9.06 18.15
N VAL A 271 30.60 -8.73 18.91
CA VAL A 271 31.93 -8.38 18.41
C VAL A 271 32.97 -9.22 19.12
N LYS A 272 34.00 -9.65 18.39
CA LYS A 272 35.12 -10.39 18.96
C LYS A 272 36.21 -9.41 19.36
N ASN A 273 36.66 -9.50 20.60
CA ASN A 273 37.83 -8.79 21.08
C ASN A 273 39.09 -9.47 20.52
N ALA A 274 39.88 -8.74 19.76
CA ALA A 274 41.01 -9.30 19.04
C ALA A 274 42.23 -9.60 19.93
N ASN A 275 42.24 -9.08 21.17
CA ASN A 275 43.30 -9.34 22.15
C ASN A 275 42.99 -10.55 23.04
N THR A 276 41.73 -10.73 23.44
CA THR A 276 41.32 -11.83 24.33
C THR A 276 40.72 -13.01 23.59
N GLY A 277 40.20 -12.80 22.37
CA GLY A 277 39.45 -13.79 21.60
C GLY A 277 37.99 -13.95 22.04
N GLU A 278 37.56 -13.26 23.09
CA GLU A 278 36.21 -13.37 23.64
C GLU A 278 35.16 -12.59 22.83
N THR A 279 33.91 -13.06 22.84
CA THR A 279 32.78 -12.35 22.21
C THR A 279 32.12 -11.41 23.21
N GLU A 280 32.17 -10.12 22.93
CA GLU A 280 31.48 -9.06 23.66
C GLU A 280 30.25 -8.58 22.88
N TYR A 281 29.31 -7.92 23.56
CA TYR A 281 28.12 -7.34 22.91
C TYR A 281 28.14 -5.84 23.05
N LYS A 282 28.01 -5.13 21.92
CA LYS A 282 28.10 -3.67 21.87
C LYS A 282 26.89 -3.06 21.19
N THR A 283 26.51 -1.88 21.65
CA THR A 283 25.48 -1.02 21.08
C THR A 283 25.99 -0.25 19.84
N PRO A 284 25.09 0.29 18.99
CA PRO A 284 25.50 1.17 17.91
C PRO A 284 26.30 2.39 18.38
N GLN A 285 25.95 2.92 19.55
CA GLN A 285 26.59 4.08 20.17
C GLN A 285 28.04 3.78 20.55
N GLU A 286 28.29 2.62 21.17
CA GLU A 286 29.64 2.21 21.57
C GLU A 286 30.55 1.95 20.36
N LEU A 287 30.02 1.32 19.29
CA LEU A 287 30.82 0.97 18.11
C LEU A 287 31.11 2.15 17.18
N ALA A 288 30.25 3.17 17.17
CA ALA A 288 30.34 4.22 16.16
C ALA A 288 31.63 5.08 16.24
N ASP A 289 32.29 5.13 17.41
CA ASP A 289 33.54 5.88 17.61
C ASP A 289 34.80 4.98 17.61
N MET A 290 34.63 3.66 17.43
CA MET A 290 35.72 2.69 17.47
C MET A 290 36.06 2.17 16.07
N PRO A 291 37.35 1.93 15.74
CA PRO A 291 37.72 1.19 14.55
C PRO A 291 37.25 -0.27 14.66
N LEU A 292 36.26 -0.63 13.83
CA LEU A 292 35.72 -1.98 13.76
C LEU A 292 36.32 -2.73 12.57
N MET A 293 37.12 -3.76 12.83
CA MET A 293 37.71 -4.61 11.79
C MET A 293 36.66 -5.45 11.06
N PHE A 294 36.93 -5.73 9.79
CA PHE A 294 36.17 -6.72 9.03
C PHE A 294 36.55 -8.15 9.45
N PRO A 295 35.65 -9.14 9.27
CA PRO A 295 35.94 -10.53 9.63
C PRO A 295 37.24 -11.04 8.99
N GLY A 296 38.12 -11.66 9.80
CA GLY A 296 39.41 -12.21 9.37
C GLY A 296 40.60 -11.26 9.51
N GLU A 297 40.38 -9.94 9.52
CA GLU A 297 41.44 -8.94 9.71
C GLU A 297 42.13 -9.05 11.08
N ASP A 298 41.45 -9.62 12.09
CA ASP A 298 42.02 -9.87 13.41
C ASP A 298 43.20 -10.86 13.36
N LYS A 299 43.22 -11.73 12.34
CA LYS A 299 44.26 -12.74 12.07
C LYS A 299 45.30 -12.30 11.04
N SER A 300 45.17 -11.11 10.48
CA SER A 300 46.09 -10.60 9.46
C SER A 300 47.46 -10.29 10.08
N ASP A 301 48.52 -10.75 9.43
CA ASP A 301 49.91 -10.41 9.80
C ASP A 301 50.32 -9.01 9.30
N LEU A 302 49.44 -8.31 8.58
CA LEU A 302 49.74 -6.98 8.04
C LEU A 302 49.74 -5.90 9.13
N PRO A 303 50.70 -4.95 9.13
CA PRO A 303 50.75 -3.85 10.11
C PRO A 303 49.51 -2.94 10.09
N MET A 304 48.87 -2.85 8.93
CA MET A 304 47.69 -2.04 8.67
C MET A 304 46.55 -2.98 8.24
N VAL A 305 45.40 -2.84 8.89
CA VAL A 305 44.20 -3.65 8.63
C VAL A 305 43.03 -2.79 8.21
N ALA A 306 42.14 -3.37 7.41
CA ALA A 306 40.92 -2.69 6.99
C ALA A 306 39.92 -2.64 8.15
N ALA A 307 39.46 -1.43 8.48
CA ALA A 307 38.45 -1.21 9.50
C ALA A 307 37.43 -0.15 9.08
N LEU A 308 36.21 -0.27 9.60
CA LEU A 308 35.19 0.75 9.53
C LEU A 308 35.46 1.80 10.63
N VAL A 309 35.74 3.04 10.22
CA VAL A 309 36.03 4.16 11.12
C VAL A 309 35.14 5.34 10.74
N ASN A 310 34.25 5.76 11.65
CA ASN A 310 33.27 6.83 11.43
C ASN A 310 32.50 6.64 10.10
N GLY A 311 32.05 5.41 9.86
CA GLY A 311 31.30 5.04 8.66
C GLY A 311 32.10 4.99 7.35
N LYS A 312 33.42 5.14 7.39
CA LYS A 312 34.30 5.04 6.21
C LYS A 312 35.27 3.87 6.36
N ILE A 313 35.49 3.13 5.28
CA ILE A 313 36.53 2.10 5.23
C ILE A 313 37.89 2.80 5.23
N LYS A 314 38.74 2.49 6.20
CA LYS A 314 40.10 3.00 6.32
C LYS A 314 41.05 1.88 6.70
N TYR A 315 42.31 2.00 6.28
CA TYR A 315 43.39 1.19 6.80
C TYR A 315 43.93 1.85 8.07
N VAL A 316 43.91 1.13 9.18
CA VAL A 316 44.40 1.60 10.48
C VAL A 316 45.48 0.66 11.02
N PRO A 317 46.41 1.15 11.85
CA PRO A 317 47.36 0.27 12.53
C PRO A 317 46.62 -0.81 13.32
N ARG A 318 47.04 -2.08 13.19
CA ARG A 318 46.34 -3.22 13.83
C ARG A 318 46.13 -3.07 15.33
N LYS A 319 47.05 -2.41 16.02
CA LYS A 319 46.98 -2.11 17.46
C LYS A 319 45.86 -1.14 17.85
N ASP A 320 45.39 -0.30 16.91
CA ASP A 320 44.38 0.72 17.14
C ASP A 320 42.95 0.19 16.93
N ALA A 321 42.81 -1.00 16.33
CA ALA A 321 41.53 -1.68 16.13
C ALA A 321 41.42 -2.91 17.02
N GLN A 322 40.60 -2.81 18.09
CA GLN A 322 40.49 -3.83 19.12
C GLN A 322 39.38 -4.85 18.84
N TYR A 323 38.37 -4.47 18.07
CA TYR A 323 37.16 -5.27 17.85
C TYR A 323 37.03 -5.66 16.39
N THR A 324 36.57 -6.87 16.14
CA THR A 324 36.18 -7.37 14.80
C THR A 324 34.77 -7.93 14.84
N VAL A 325 34.06 -7.87 13.72
CA VAL A 325 32.83 -8.65 13.56
C VAL A 325 33.23 -10.14 13.41
N PRO A 326 32.63 -11.08 14.19
CA PRO A 326 33.10 -12.47 14.20
C PRO A 326 33.04 -13.15 12.83
N ASN A 327 31.96 -12.92 12.10
CA ASN A 327 31.71 -13.48 10.77
C ASN A 327 30.68 -12.61 10.02
N MET A 328 30.61 -12.76 8.69
CA MET A 328 29.68 -11.99 7.87
C MET A 328 28.22 -12.44 8.03
N ASP A 329 27.96 -13.69 8.40
CA ASP A 329 26.60 -14.22 8.58
C ASP A 329 25.82 -13.44 9.65
N ASN A 330 26.50 -12.97 10.71
CA ASN A 330 25.92 -12.12 11.74
C ASN A 330 25.42 -10.76 11.25
N THR A 331 25.84 -10.32 10.05
CA THR A 331 25.49 -9.02 9.47
C THR A 331 24.26 -9.05 8.55
N PHE A 332 23.75 -10.26 8.27
CA PHE A 332 22.60 -10.49 7.41
C PHE A 332 21.47 -11.20 8.16
N SER A 333 20.24 -11.10 7.65
CA SER A 333 19.10 -11.85 8.17
C SER A 333 19.18 -13.33 7.77
N ALA A 334 18.42 -14.21 8.46
CA ALA A 334 18.46 -15.65 8.20
C ALA A 334 18.16 -16.00 6.73
N LEU A 335 17.15 -15.35 6.12
CA LEU A 335 16.79 -15.59 4.71
C LEU A 335 17.86 -15.09 3.73
N THR A 336 18.56 -14.01 4.05
CA THR A 336 19.71 -13.57 3.25
C THR A 336 20.86 -14.58 3.38
N ASN A 337 21.07 -15.16 4.56
CA ASN A 337 22.11 -16.18 4.77
C ASN A 337 21.83 -17.52 4.06
N MET A 338 20.56 -17.84 3.74
CA MET A 338 20.21 -18.98 2.89
C MET A 338 20.57 -18.79 1.41
N VAL A 339 21.03 -17.61 0.99
CA VAL A 339 21.60 -17.41 -0.35
C VAL A 339 23.09 -17.79 -0.28
N PRO A 340 23.52 -18.94 -0.84
CA PRO A 340 24.93 -19.34 -0.81
C PRO A 340 25.76 -18.42 -1.72
N MET A 341 27.05 -18.21 -1.45
CA MET A 341 27.92 -17.40 -2.34
C MET A 341 27.38 -16.00 -2.67
N LYS A 342 26.64 -15.37 -1.74
CA LYS A 342 26.05 -14.02 -1.94
C LYS A 342 27.13 -12.96 -2.14
N SER A 343 28.37 -13.21 -1.69
CA SER A 343 29.55 -12.40 -2.01
C SER A 343 29.81 -12.23 -3.52
N MET A 344 29.42 -13.21 -4.36
CA MET A 344 29.60 -13.16 -5.82
C MET A 344 28.43 -12.49 -6.56
N VAL A 345 27.40 -12.01 -5.84
CA VAL A 345 26.14 -11.59 -6.43
C VAL A 345 25.89 -10.12 -6.14
N LYS A 346 25.49 -9.37 -7.17
CA LYS A 346 25.10 -7.96 -6.99
C LYS A 346 24.01 -7.82 -5.92
N GLY A 347 24.18 -6.91 -4.97
CA GLY A 347 23.29 -6.77 -3.80
C GLY A 347 21.79 -6.67 -4.13
N GLN A 348 21.40 -5.97 -5.21
CA GLN A 348 19.98 -5.91 -5.64
C GLN A 348 19.41 -7.27 -6.04
N ARG A 349 20.24 -8.21 -6.50
CA ARG A 349 19.83 -9.58 -6.82
C ARG A 349 19.74 -10.46 -5.57
N VAL A 350 20.58 -10.22 -4.58
CA VAL A 350 20.45 -10.85 -3.25
C VAL A 350 19.16 -10.39 -2.57
N ILE A 351 18.82 -9.09 -2.64
CA ILE A 351 17.53 -8.55 -2.17
C ILE A 351 16.34 -9.30 -2.81
N MET A 352 16.41 -9.53 -4.11
CA MET A 352 15.40 -10.31 -4.84
C MET A 352 15.35 -11.76 -4.35
N GLY A 353 16.50 -12.43 -4.28
CA GLY A 353 16.62 -13.85 -3.91
C GLY A 353 16.13 -14.14 -2.49
N SER A 354 16.60 -13.37 -1.49
CA SER A 354 16.21 -13.54 -0.08
C SER A 354 14.71 -13.30 0.12
N ARG A 355 14.11 -12.37 -0.63
CA ARG A 355 12.67 -12.15 -0.62
C ARG A 355 11.89 -13.32 -1.21
N MET A 356 12.41 -13.98 -2.24
CA MET A 356 11.66 -15.01 -2.96
C MET A 356 11.42 -16.27 -2.14
N PHE A 357 12.25 -16.54 -1.12
CA PHE A 357 11.97 -17.59 -0.14
C PHE A 357 10.60 -17.41 0.52
N THR A 358 10.19 -16.18 0.85
CA THR A 358 8.88 -15.91 1.45
C THR A 358 7.72 -16.00 0.46
N GLN A 359 8.01 -16.19 -0.83
CA GLN A 359 7.01 -16.26 -1.91
C GLN A 359 6.87 -17.67 -2.49
N ALA A 360 7.68 -18.62 -2.03
CA ALA A 360 7.71 -19.99 -2.50
C ALA A 360 6.46 -20.77 -2.04
N LEU A 361 5.84 -21.49 -2.97
CA LEU A 361 4.72 -22.38 -2.67
C LEU A 361 5.24 -23.74 -2.14
N PRO A 362 4.49 -24.43 -1.26
CA PRO A 362 4.80 -25.81 -0.90
C PRO A 362 4.63 -26.71 -2.13
N LEU A 363 5.60 -27.59 -2.38
CA LEU A 363 5.58 -28.57 -3.45
C LEU A 363 5.29 -29.96 -2.87
N GLU A 364 4.63 -30.83 -3.64
CA GLU A 364 4.32 -32.20 -3.17
C GLU A 364 5.57 -33.01 -2.82
N ASN A 365 6.66 -32.79 -3.54
CA ASN A 365 7.92 -33.53 -3.40
C ASN A 365 9.10 -32.58 -3.26
N ALA A 366 8.98 -31.55 -2.43
CA ALA A 366 10.04 -30.56 -2.23
C ALA A 366 11.36 -31.21 -1.78
N GLU A 367 12.48 -30.65 -2.25
CA GLU A 367 13.84 -31.11 -1.93
C GLU A 367 14.62 -30.00 -1.24
N ALA A 368 15.56 -30.36 -0.36
CA ALA A 368 16.55 -29.39 0.11
C ALA A 368 17.53 -29.05 -1.03
N PRO A 369 18.08 -27.83 -1.10
CA PRO A 369 19.08 -27.48 -2.11
C PRO A 369 20.31 -28.39 -2.02
N PHE A 370 20.80 -28.86 -3.17
CA PHE A 370 22.05 -29.62 -3.27
C PHE A 370 23.27 -28.81 -2.85
N VAL A 371 23.27 -27.50 -3.10
CA VAL A 371 24.32 -26.59 -2.63
C VAL A 371 23.74 -25.74 -1.51
N GLN A 372 24.31 -25.81 -0.32
CA GLN A 372 23.77 -25.16 0.87
C GLN A 372 24.74 -24.14 1.45
N SER A 373 24.22 -23.11 2.09
CA SER A 373 25.03 -22.07 2.73
C SER A 373 25.50 -22.58 4.08
N ALA A 374 26.77 -22.98 4.19
CA ALA A 374 27.33 -23.48 5.43
C ALA A 374 27.42 -22.36 6.47
N LYS A 375 27.08 -22.66 7.72
CA LYS A 375 27.30 -21.72 8.82
C LYS A 375 28.79 -21.48 9.00
N PHE A 376 29.15 -20.23 9.27
CA PHE A 376 30.54 -19.91 9.57
C PHE A 376 31.02 -20.55 10.88
N ASP A 377 30.13 -20.61 11.88
CA ASP A 377 30.42 -21.16 13.19
C ASP A 377 30.45 -22.70 13.15
N GLY A 378 31.61 -23.29 13.49
CA GLY A 378 31.85 -24.73 13.48
C GLY A 378 32.66 -25.24 12.28
N ASP A 379 32.64 -26.55 12.05
CA ASP A 379 33.37 -27.21 10.96
C ASP A 379 32.74 -27.03 9.57
N GLY A 380 31.55 -26.40 9.50
CA GLY A 380 30.78 -26.22 8.26
C GLY A 380 29.86 -27.39 7.93
N SER A 381 29.68 -28.35 8.85
CA SER A 381 28.77 -29.49 8.68
C SER A 381 27.29 -29.12 8.75
N VAL A 382 26.93 -27.95 9.29
CA VAL A 382 25.55 -27.45 9.41
C VAL A 382 25.35 -26.25 8.50
N SER A 383 24.24 -26.22 7.76
CA SER A 383 23.88 -25.12 6.87
C SER A 383 22.81 -24.20 7.48
N HIS A 384 22.66 -23.00 6.91
CA HIS A 384 21.55 -22.10 7.23
C HIS A 384 20.20 -22.71 6.84
N GLU A 385 20.17 -23.54 5.80
CA GLU A 385 18.99 -24.32 5.40
C GLU A 385 18.59 -25.38 6.46
N ASP A 386 19.55 -26.01 7.13
CA ASP A 386 19.28 -26.98 8.21
C ASP A 386 18.63 -26.30 9.42
N GLU A 387 19.10 -25.11 9.80
CA GLU A 387 18.53 -24.32 10.90
C GLU A 387 17.15 -23.78 10.55
N MET A 388 16.98 -23.30 9.31
CA MET A 388 15.70 -22.79 8.84
C MET A 388 14.62 -23.89 8.81
N GLY A 389 15.01 -25.16 8.64
CA GLY A 389 14.08 -26.29 8.65
C GLY A 389 13.17 -26.35 9.88
N GLU A 390 13.72 -26.09 11.08
CA GLU A 390 12.90 -26.03 12.31
C GLU A 390 11.91 -24.87 12.29
N LYS A 391 12.32 -23.70 11.75
CA LYS A 391 11.43 -22.53 11.57
C LYS A 391 10.35 -22.78 10.53
N LEU A 392 10.58 -23.70 9.59
CA LEU A 392 9.62 -24.12 8.57
C LEU A 392 8.75 -25.30 9.02
N GLY A 393 8.94 -25.80 10.25
CA GLY A 393 8.07 -26.78 10.88
C GLY A 393 8.65 -28.18 11.05
N ALA A 394 9.94 -28.40 10.80
CA ALA A 394 10.58 -29.62 11.28
C ALA A 394 10.56 -29.64 12.82
N VAL A 395 10.09 -30.74 13.40
CA VAL A 395 10.03 -30.92 14.86
C VAL A 395 11.14 -31.88 15.27
N LYS A 396 11.98 -31.47 16.21
CA LYS A 396 13.05 -32.29 16.78
C LYS A 396 12.80 -32.59 18.26
N ALA A 397 13.28 -33.75 18.70
CA ALA A 397 13.17 -34.15 20.10
C ALA A 397 14.02 -33.26 21.01
N GLN A 398 13.43 -32.75 22.08
CA GLN A 398 14.15 -31.91 23.06
C GLN A 398 14.89 -32.74 24.12
N PHE A 399 14.49 -34.00 24.30
CA PHE A 399 15.03 -34.91 25.30
C PHE A 399 15.01 -36.36 24.79
N ALA A 400 15.74 -37.25 25.46
CA ALA A 400 15.71 -38.68 25.17
C ALA A 400 14.44 -39.32 25.76
N GLY A 401 13.71 -40.12 24.98
CA GLY A 401 12.46 -40.71 25.44
C GLY A 401 11.90 -41.77 24.50
N GLN A 402 10.73 -42.30 24.84
CA GLN A 402 9.98 -43.24 24.01
C GLN A 402 8.70 -42.62 23.48
N VAL A 403 8.41 -42.81 22.19
CA VAL A 403 7.14 -42.39 21.57
C VAL A 403 6.01 -43.28 22.07
N VAL A 404 5.00 -42.68 22.71
CA VAL A 404 3.84 -43.38 23.28
C VAL A 404 2.72 -43.48 22.26
N SER A 405 2.41 -42.38 21.59
CA SER A 405 1.35 -42.30 20.58
C SER A 405 1.65 -41.23 19.55
N VAL A 406 1.14 -41.44 18.34
CA VAL A 406 1.27 -40.52 17.20
C VAL A 406 -0.11 -40.40 16.55
N SER A 407 -0.56 -39.16 16.36
CA SER A 407 -1.78 -38.81 15.63
C SER A 407 -1.45 -37.66 14.64
N PRO A 408 -2.38 -37.28 13.75
CA PRO A 408 -2.17 -36.13 12.87
C PRO A 408 -1.96 -34.80 13.60
N ASP A 409 -2.57 -34.63 14.78
CA ASP A 409 -2.61 -33.34 15.48
C ASP A 409 -1.68 -33.29 16.71
N GLU A 410 -1.22 -34.44 17.21
CA GLU A 410 -0.30 -34.52 18.36
C GLU A 410 0.55 -35.80 18.39
N MET A 411 1.71 -35.70 19.04
CA MET A 411 2.57 -36.82 19.46
C MET A 411 2.81 -36.79 20.96
N VAL A 412 2.83 -37.95 21.61
CA VAL A 412 3.13 -38.06 23.05
C VAL A 412 4.44 -38.80 23.26
N LEU A 413 5.39 -38.16 23.94
CA LEU A 413 6.69 -38.71 24.30
C LEU A 413 6.73 -39.00 25.80
N ARG A 414 7.38 -40.10 26.20
CA ARG A 414 7.68 -40.41 27.60
C ARG A 414 9.17 -40.23 27.85
N ASP A 415 9.54 -39.39 28.79
CA ASP A 415 10.94 -39.24 29.21
C ASP A 415 11.41 -40.43 30.08
N LYS A 416 12.68 -40.41 30.47
CA LYS A 416 13.27 -41.46 31.32
C LYS A 416 12.66 -41.52 32.72
N ASP A 417 12.09 -40.43 33.20
CA ASP A 417 11.46 -40.31 34.53
C ASP A 417 9.98 -40.74 34.51
N GLY A 418 9.46 -41.08 33.33
CA GLY A 418 8.09 -41.54 33.13
C GLY A 418 7.07 -40.43 32.86
N ASN A 419 7.49 -39.16 32.78
CA ASN A 419 6.60 -38.05 32.48
C ASN A 419 6.23 -38.06 30.99
N LYS A 420 4.97 -37.73 30.70
CA LYS A 420 4.47 -37.58 29.34
C LYS A 420 4.57 -36.12 28.90
N HIS A 421 5.14 -35.91 27.73
CA HIS A 421 5.23 -34.62 27.06
C HIS A 421 4.42 -34.69 25.77
N VAL A 422 3.48 -33.75 25.59
CA VAL A 422 2.67 -33.64 24.37
C VAL A 422 3.37 -32.67 23.43
N VAL A 423 3.47 -33.06 22.17
CA VAL A 423 4.02 -32.28 21.07
C VAL A 423 2.90 -32.05 20.07
N ASP A 424 2.38 -30.84 20.03
CA ASP A 424 1.32 -30.45 19.09
C ASP A 424 1.87 -30.43 17.65
N LEU A 425 1.05 -30.88 16.71
CA LEU A 425 1.35 -30.90 15.28
C LEU A 425 0.29 -30.13 14.50
N TYR A 426 0.76 -29.34 13.52
CA TYR A 426 -0.14 -28.70 12.56
C TYR A 426 -0.57 -29.68 11.49
N ASN A 427 -1.87 -29.80 11.24
CA ASN A 427 -2.45 -30.67 10.23
C ASN A 427 -3.39 -29.86 9.34
N ASP A 428 -3.04 -29.73 8.05
CA ASP A 428 -3.79 -28.96 7.06
C ASP A 428 -4.20 -27.54 7.55
N MET A 429 -3.34 -26.87 8.33
CA MET A 429 -3.61 -25.52 8.86
C MET A 429 -3.58 -24.50 7.70
N PRO A 430 -4.70 -23.88 7.34
CA PRO A 430 -4.75 -22.96 6.20
C PRO A 430 -4.06 -21.64 6.49
N PHE A 431 -3.37 -21.09 5.48
CA PHE A 431 -2.76 -19.76 5.53
C PHE A 431 -3.49 -18.75 4.64
N ASN A 432 -3.31 -17.45 4.93
CA ASN A 432 -3.99 -16.35 4.24
C ASN A 432 -3.78 -16.31 2.71
N ARG A 433 -2.66 -16.82 2.18
CA ARG A 433 -2.36 -16.85 0.73
C ARG A 433 -2.62 -18.20 0.08
N LYS A 434 -3.63 -18.92 0.57
CA LYS A 434 -4.17 -20.14 -0.05
C LYS A 434 -3.17 -21.29 -0.08
N THR A 435 -2.22 -21.30 0.83
CA THR A 435 -1.34 -22.43 1.15
C THR A 435 -1.75 -22.97 2.52
N PHE A 436 -1.00 -23.94 3.04
CA PHE A 436 -1.27 -24.50 4.35
C PHE A 436 0.02 -25.03 4.98
N TRP A 437 -0.03 -25.31 6.26
CA TRP A 437 1.06 -25.92 7.01
C TRP A 437 0.63 -27.29 7.52
N THR A 438 1.46 -28.30 7.25
CA THR A 438 1.25 -29.66 7.74
C THR A 438 2.57 -30.22 8.21
N GLN A 439 2.55 -30.82 9.40
CA GLN A 439 3.66 -31.54 9.99
C GLN A 439 3.36 -33.04 9.96
N THR A 440 4.25 -33.81 9.36
CA THR A 440 4.10 -35.25 9.18
C THR A 440 5.07 -35.99 10.09
N PRO A 441 4.59 -36.77 11.08
CA PRO A 441 5.44 -37.59 11.94
C PRO A 441 6.36 -38.53 11.14
N THR A 442 7.62 -38.60 11.54
CA THR A 442 8.63 -39.54 10.99
C THR A 442 8.85 -40.75 11.89
N VAL A 443 8.31 -40.72 13.12
CA VAL A 443 8.44 -41.77 14.14
C VAL A 443 7.12 -42.52 14.34
N LYS A 444 7.20 -43.71 14.95
CA LYS A 444 6.05 -44.57 15.26
C LYS A 444 5.95 -44.81 16.78
N PRO A 445 4.76 -45.13 17.30
CA PRO A 445 4.61 -45.57 18.68
C PRO A 445 5.56 -46.74 19.00
N GLY A 446 6.30 -46.63 20.10
CA GLY A 446 7.32 -47.59 20.53
C GLY A 446 8.76 -47.16 20.23
N ASP A 447 8.98 -46.25 19.28
CA ASP A 447 10.32 -45.78 18.91
C ASP A 447 11.01 -45.06 20.09
N THR A 448 12.32 -45.28 20.24
CA THR A 448 13.14 -44.51 21.19
C THR A 448 13.83 -43.38 20.43
N VAL A 449 13.76 -42.16 20.97
CA VAL A 449 14.30 -40.95 20.35
C VAL A 449 15.39 -40.35 21.21
N GLN A 450 16.38 -39.73 20.56
CA GLN A 450 17.45 -38.96 21.21
C GLN A 450 17.24 -37.45 21.02
N PRO A 451 17.78 -36.59 21.90
CA PRO A 451 17.75 -35.14 21.70
C PRO A 451 18.31 -34.76 20.33
N GLY A 452 17.62 -33.88 19.61
CA GLY A 452 17.97 -33.45 18.25
C GLY A 452 17.49 -34.38 17.13
N GLN A 453 16.98 -35.57 17.43
CA GLN A 453 16.41 -36.46 16.42
C GLN A 453 15.12 -35.88 15.83
N LEU A 454 14.95 -36.01 14.51
CA LEU A 454 13.74 -35.58 13.80
C LEU A 454 12.52 -36.42 14.20
N LEU A 455 11.46 -35.74 14.63
CA LEU A 455 10.18 -36.32 15.03
C LEU A 455 9.10 -36.14 13.96
N ALA A 456 9.10 -35.00 13.27
CA ALA A 456 8.19 -34.70 12.18
C ALA A 456 8.85 -33.78 11.14
N THR A 457 8.54 -33.99 9.87
CA THR A 457 8.82 -33.04 8.77
C THR A 457 7.66 -32.09 8.58
N SER A 458 7.81 -31.06 7.76
CA SER A 458 6.69 -30.28 7.23
C SER A 458 6.63 -30.32 5.70
N ASN A 459 5.54 -29.81 5.12
CA ASN A 459 5.42 -29.56 3.68
C ASN A 459 6.34 -28.43 3.13
N PHE A 460 7.26 -27.94 3.97
CA PHE A 460 8.32 -26.98 3.62
C PHE A 460 9.73 -27.50 4.00
N THR A 461 9.85 -28.78 4.37
CA THR A 461 11.13 -29.42 4.69
C THR A 461 11.28 -30.74 3.95
N ASP A 462 12.51 -31.15 3.70
CA ASP A 462 12.77 -32.47 3.14
C ASP A 462 12.64 -33.58 4.20
N LYS A 463 12.97 -34.82 3.82
CA LYS A 463 12.93 -35.99 4.72
C LYS A 463 13.93 -35.90 5.89
N GLY A 464 14.96 -35.07 5.78
CA GLY A 464 15.95 -34.81 6.82
C GLY A 464 15.55 -33.66 7.77
N GLY A 465 14.45 -32.97 7.48
CA GLY A 465 14.01 -31.79 8.22
C GLY A 465 14.76 -30.51 7.83
N THR A 466 15.48 -30.50 6.70
CA THR A 466 16.16 -29.32 6.14
C THR A 466 15.18 -28.52 5.28
N ALA A 467 15.33 -27.20 5.23
CA ALA A 467 14.45 -26.33 4.45
C ALA A 467 14.34 -26.75 2.96
N ALA A 468 13.12 -26.98 2.49
CA ALA A 468 12.80 -27.44 1.14
C ALA A 468 11.67 -26.58 0.54
N LEU A 469 12.04 -25.47 -0.09
CA LEU A 469 11.12 -24.50 -0.70
C LEU A 469 10.99 -24.64 -2.23
N GLY A 470 11.50 -25.73 -2.79
CA GLY A 470 11.76 -25.88 -4.21
C GLY A 470 12.32 -27.25 -4.56
N LEU A 471 13.01 -27.35 -5.70
CA LEU A 471 13.57 -28.59 -6.24
C LEU A 471 14.94 -28.34 -6.88
N ASN A 472 15.78 -29.38 -6.91
CA ASN A 472 16.99 -29.38 -7.71
C ASN A 472 16.65 -29.83 -9.13
N LEU A 473 16.86 -28.95 -10.11
CA LEU A 473 16.59 -29.24 -11.52
C LEU A 473 17.88 -29.20 -12.34
N ARG A 474 17.97 -30.11 -13.31
CA ARG A 474 19.07 -30.13 -14.27
C ARG A 474 18.92 -29.00 -15.30
N VAL A 475 19.77 -28.00 -15.16
CA VAL A 475 19.77 -26.77 -15.95
C VAL A 475 20.74 -26.85 -17.13
N GLY A 476 20.37 -26.22 -18.25
CA GLY A 476 21.29 -25.85 -19.31
C GLY A 476 21.17 -24.38 -19.70
N TYR A 477 22.31 -23.74 -19.94
CA TYR A 477 22.38 -22.33 -20.35
C TYR A 477 22.55 -22.24 -21.85
N THR A 478 21.43 -22.21 -22.58
CA THR A 478 21.43 -22.15 -24.04
C THR A 478 20.18 -21.44 -24.55
N PRO A 479 20.26 -20.59 -25.58
CA PRO A 479 19.08 -20.09 -26.27
C PRO A 479 18.29 -21.24 -26.89
N PHE A 480 16.98 -21.27 -26.67
CA PHE A 480 16.10 -22.31 -27.20
C PHE A 480 14.98 -21.67 -28.02
N ARG A 481 15.16 -21.65 -29.35
CA ARG A 481 14.16 -21.25 -30.36
C ARG A 481 13.46 -19.91 -30.10
N GLY A 482 14.08 -18.99 -29.34
CA GLY A 482 13.46 -17.73 -28.92
C GLY A 482 12.40 -17.86 -27.81
N ARG A 483 12.10 -19.07 -27.34
CA ARG A 483 11.13 -19.35 -26.28
C ARG A 483 11.65 -18.91 -24.91
N ASN A 484 12.94 -19.07 -24.65
CA ASN A 484 13.59 -18.52 -23.44
C ASN A 484 14.21 -17.12 -23.65
N TYR A 485 13.62 -16.29 -24.52
CA TYR A 485 14.11 -14.92 -24.74
C TYR A 485 13.98 -14.05 -23.47
N GLU A 486 14.97 -13.16 -23.25
CA GLU A 486 15.14 -12.37 -22.02
C GLU A 486 15.13 -13.24 -20.74
N ASP A 487 14.04 -13.17 -19.98
CA ASP A 487 13.86 -13.79 -18.67
C ASP A 487 12.86 -14.96 -18.72
N ALA A 488 12.40 -15.31 -19.92
CA ALA A 488 11.55 -16.48 -20.10
C ALA A 488 12.35 -17.77 -19.86
N VAL A 489 11.66 -18.78 -19.35
CA VAL A 489 12.24 -20.09 -19.04
C VAL A 489 11.46 -21.15 -19.80
N VAL A 490 12.17 -22.16 -20.31
CA VAL A 490 11.57 -23.37 -20.88
C VAL A 490 11.85 -24.51 -19.92
N ILE A 491 10.83 -25.32 -19.63
CA ILE A 491 10.97 -26.48 -18.74
C ILE A 491 10.50 -27.75 -19.44
N SER A 492 10.98 -28.91 -18.99
CA SER A 492 10.49 -30.19 -19.44
C SER A 492 9.13 -30.54 -18.82
N GLU A 493 8.40 -31.47 -19.43
CA GLU A 493 7.15 -32.00 -18.89
C GLU A 493 7.35 -32.66 -17.52
N SER A 494 8.44 -33.43 -17.36
CA SER A 494 8.82 -34.01 -16.07
C SER A 494 9.09 -32.95 -15.01
N ALA A 495 9.80 -31.87 -15.35
CA ALA A 495 10.07 -30.77 -14.44
C ALA A 495 8.77 -30.06 -14.04
N ALA A 496 7.87 -29.82 -14.99
CA ALA A 496 6.57 -29.22 -14.71
C ALA A 496 5.75 -30.06 -13.72
N LYS A 497 5.76 -31.39 -13.88
CA LYS A 497 5.10 -32.33 -12.97
C LYS A 497 5.74 -32.36 -11.58
N LYS A 498 7.07 -32.36 -11.50
CA LYS A 498 7.78 -32.28 -10.20
C LYS A 498 7.43 -30.99 -9.45
N LEU A 499 7.29 -29.88 -10.16
CA LEU A 499 6.92 -28.56 -9.64
C LEU A 499 5.42 -28.40 -9.31
N THR A 500 4.71 -29.49 -9.03
CA THR A 500 3.31 -29.45 -8.58
C THR A 500 3.24 -28.85 -7.18
N SER A 501 2.53 -27.73 -7.05
CA SER A 501 2.35 -27.02 -5.78
C SER A 501 1.02 -27.37 -5.12
N GLN A 502 1.03 -27.36 -3.79
CA GLN A 502 -0.15 -27.64 -2.98
C GLN A 502 -0.82 -26.33 -2.52
N HIS A 503 -2.15 -26.31 -2.57
CA HIS A 503 -2.97 -25.15 -2.24
C HIS A 503 -4.13 -25.55 -1.35
N MET A 504 -4.62 -24.60 -0.57
CA MET A 504 -5.79 -24.74 0.28
C MET A 504 -6.67 -23.50 0.14
N TYR A 505 -7.90 -23.71 -0.26
CA TYR A 505 -8.84 -22.63 -0.56
C TYR A 505 -9.98 -22.66 0.45
N GLN A 506 -10.24 -21.50 1.05
CA GLN A 506 -11.38 -21.30 1.94
C GLN A 506 -12.49 -20.58 1.18
N HIS A 507 -13.68 -21.18 1.18
CA HIS A 507 -14.87 -20.66 0.54
C HIS A 507 -15.92 -20.40 1.61
N GLU A 508 -16.19 -19.12 1.88
CA GLU A 508 -17.11 -18.70 2.93
C GLU A 508 -18.40 -18.13 2.36
N ALA A 509 -19.53 -18.58 2.90
CA ALA A 509 -20.84 -18.01 2.66
C ALA A 509 -21.40 -17.43 3.96
N GLU A 510 -21.62 -16.12 4.00
CA GLU A 510 -22.25 -15.45 5.15
C GLU A 510 -23.78 -15.35 5.00
N TRP A 511 -24.49 -15.58 6.09
CA TRP A 511 -25.93 -15.48 6.20
C TRP A 511 -26.35 -14.07 6.62
N ASP A 512 -27.27 -13.47 5.87
CA ASP A 512 -27.97 -12.23 6.23
C ASP A 512 -29.49 -12.42 6.17
N ASP A 513 -30.24 -11.39 6.56
CA ASP A 513 -31.71 -11.42 6.61
C ASP A 513 -32.38 -11.73 5.25
N ASN A 514 -31.65 -11.58 4.13
CA ASN A 514 -32.11 -11.84 2.78
C ASN A 514 -31.66 -13.20 2.24
N THR A 515 -30.74 -13.90 2.93
CA THR A 515 -30.24 -15.20 2.52
C THR A 515 -31.19 -16.32 2.93
N HIS A 516 -31.57 -17.15 1.97
CA HIS A 516 -32.32 -18.38 2.19
C HIS A 516 -31.35 -19.55 2.08
N VAL A 517 -31.22 -20.30 3.18
CA VAL A 517 -30.22 -21.35 3.37
C VAL A 517 -30.88 -22.73 3.28
N GLY A 518 -30.12 -23.71 2.83
CA GLY A 518 -30.54 -25.11 2.86
C GLY A 518 -30.83 -25.68 1.47
N LYS A 519 -30.42 -26.93 1.28
CA LYS A 519 -30.56 -27.67 0.03
C LYS A 519 -32.01 -27.73 -0.46
N ARG A 520 -32.97 -27.97 0.44
CA ARG A 520 -34.41 -28.03 0.09
C ARG A 520 -34.95 -26.69 -0.39
N ALA A 521 -34.54 -25.59 0.24
CA ALA A 521 -34.94 -24.24 -0.16
C ALA A 521 -34.37 -23.90 -1.55
N PHE A 522 -33.10 -24.23 -1.77
CA PHE A 522 -32.44 -24.06 -3.08
C PHE A 522 -33.17 -24.82 -4.19
N VAL A 523 -33.39 -26.13 -4.01
CA VAL A 523 -34.04 -26.98 -5.02
C VAL A 523 -35.49 -26.54 -5.29
N SER A 524 -36.19 -25.99 -4.30
CA SER A 524 -37.53 -25.44 -4.51
C SER A 524 -37.55 -24.17 -5.39
N LEU A 525 -36.48 -23.39 -5.38
CA LEU A 525 -36.35 -22.15 -6.15
C LEU A 525 -35.72 -22.40 -7.53
N PHE A 526 -34.75 -23.31 -7.61
CA PHE A 526 -33.94 -23.60 -8.78
C PHE A 526 -33.90 -25.13 -9.09
N PRO A 527 -35.03 -25.77 -9.42
CA PRO A 527 -35.15 -27.23 -9.53
C PRO A 527 -34.39 -27.86 -10.71
N SER A 528 -34.01 -27.06 -11.72
CA SER A 528 -33.34 -27.53 -12.94
C SER A 528 -31.86 -27.12 -13.03
N GLU A 529 -31.33 -26.48 -11.98
CA GLU A 529 -29.96 -25.92 -12.00
C GLU A 529 -28.88 -27.01 -11.92
N TYR A 530 -29.06 -27.97 -11.01
CA TYR A 530 -28.11 -29.06 -10.78
C TYR A 530 -28.83 -30.41 -10.82
N ASP A 531 -28.13 -31.44 -11.30
CA ASP A 531 -28.68 -32.79 -11.34
C ASP A 531 -28.79 -33.43 -9.93
N LYS A 532 -29.51 -34.55 -9.83
CA LYS A 532 -29.67 -35.25 -8.54
C LYS A 532 -28.36 -35.82 -7.99
N LYS A 533 -27.38 -36.08 -8.86
CA LYS A 533 -26.09 -36.69 -8.47
C LYS A 533 -25.22 -35.66 -7.74
N VAL A 534 -25.07 -34.47 -8.31
CA VAL A 534 -24.39 -33.31 -7.71
C VAL A 534 -25.05 -32.93 -6.40
N LEU A 535 -26.39 -32.80 -6.39
CA LEU A 535 -27.14 -32.47 -5.16
C LEU A 535 -26.96 -33.53 -4.06
N GLY A 536 -26.69 -34.80 -4.40
CA GLY A 536 -26.43 -35.88 -3.42
C GLY A 536 -25.22 -35.64 -2.52
N ASN A 537 -24.25 -34.85 -2.99
CA ASN A 537 -23.02 -34.53 -2.28
C ASN A 537 -23.18 -33.41 -1.25
N PHE A 538 -24.37 -32.82 -1.12
CA PHE A 538 -24.65 -31.74 -0.17
C PHE A 538 -25.34 -32.24 1.10
N ASP A 539 -25.06 -31.57 2.21
CA ASP A 539 -25.82 -31.69 3.45
C ASP A 539 -27.15 -30.90 3.40
N ASP A 540 -27.92 -30.96 4.48
CA ASP A 540 -29.22 -30.29 4.56
C ASP A 540 -29.12 -28.75 4.60
N ASN A 541 -28.00 -28.23 5.10
CA ASN A 541 -27.70 -26.79 5.18
C ASN A 541 -27.24 -26.23 3.81
N GLY A 542 -27.02 -27.09 2.81
CA GLY A 542 -26.63 -26.68 1.47
C GLY A 542 -25.12 -26.55 1.29
N ALA A 543 -24.31 -27.13 2.19
CA ALA A 543 -22.86 -27.21 2.04
C ALA A 543 -22.44 -28.57 1.45
N ILE A 544 -21.40 -28.56 0.62
CA ILE A 544 -20.79 -29.80 0.09
C ILE A 544 -20.20 -30.64 1.23
N LYS A 545 -20.23 -31.97 1.14
CA LYS A 545 -19.70 -32.88 2.17
C LYS A 545 -18.18 -33.00 2.13
N LYS A 546 -17.56 -33.14 3.31
CA LYS A 546 -16.14 -33.50 3.47
C LYS A 546 -15.81 -34.81 2.73
N GLY A 547 -14.64 -34.84 2.08
CA GLY A 547 -14.16 -35.95 1.25
C GLY A 547 -14.64 -35.92 -0.21
N THR A 548 -15.49 -34.97 -0.59
CA THR A 548 -15.96 -34.85 -1.98
C THR A 548 -14.84 -34.31 -2.88
N VAL A 549 -14.65 -34.92 -4.04
CA VAL A 549 -13.80 -34.39 -5.11
C VAL A 549 -14.61 -33.43 -5.96
N VAL A 550 -14.09 -32.22 -6.19
CA VAL A 550 -14.72 -31.15 -6.95
C VAL A 550 -13.88 -30.76 -8.16
N ASN A 551 -14.55 -30.51 -9.29
CA ASN A 551 -13.97 -30.06 -10.54
C ASN A 551 -14.46 -28.66 -10.88
N TYR A 552 -13.83 -28.01 -11.86
CA TYR A 552 -14.18 -26.65 -12.28
C TYR A 552 -15.68 -26.52 -12.56
N GLY A 553 -16.34 -25.56 -11.90
CA GLY A 553 -17.78 -25.29 -12.00
C GLY A 553 -18.65 -26.06 -11.00
N ASP A 554 -18.11 -27.04 -10.26
CA ASP A 554 -18.88 -27.80 -9.28
C ASP A 554 -19.30 -26.88 -8.11
N PRO A 555 -20.57 -26.97 -7.64
CA PRO A 555 -21.02 -26.16 -6.52
C PRO A 555 -20.39 -26.61 -5.19
N LEU A 556 -20.10 -25.65 -4.32
CA LEU A 556 -19.54 -25.84 -2.97
C LEU A 556 -20.55 -25.48 -1.88
N VAL A 557 -21.25 -24.34 -2.05
CA VAL A 557 -22.26 -23.88 -1.10
C VAL A 557 -23.46 -23.32 -1.87
N LEU A 558 -24.61 -23.97 -1.72
CA LEU A 558 -25.87 -23.57 -2.34
C LEU A 558 -26.44 -22.34 -1.61
N VAL A 559 -26.42 -21.18 -2.26
CA VAL A 559 -26.90 -19.93 -1.68
C VAL A 559 -28.00 -19.34 -2.54
N THR A 560 -29.12 -19.00 -1.91
CA THR A 560 -30.19 -18.25 -2.55
C THR A 560 -30.39 -16.92 -1.84
N LYS A 561 -30.36 -15.81 -2.58
CA LYS A 561 -30.51 -14.47 -2.00
C LYS A 561 -31.72 -13.76 -2.56
N LYS A 562 -32.53 -13.17 -1.68
CA LYS A 562 -33.65 -12.34 -2.11
C LYS A 562 -33.11 -11.09 -2.81
N ARG A 563 -33.64 -10.78 -3.99
CA ARG A 563 -33.27 -9.55 -4.72
C ARG A 563 -33.87 -8.35 -4.00
N ASP A 564 -33.06 -7.32 -3.79
CA ASP A 564 -33.57 -6.03 -3.32
C ASP A 564 -34.59 -5.50 -4.33
N GLN A 565 -35.77 -5.09 -3.84
CA GLN A 565 -36.76 -4.43 -4.67
C GLN A 565 -36.20 -3.08 -5.13
N VAL A 566 -35.75 -3.02 -6.37
CA VAL A 566 -35.51 -1.75 -7.05
C VAL A 566 -36.88 -1.10 -7.25
N TYR A 567 -37.13 0.01 -6.54
CA TYR A 567 -38.34 0.81 -6.71
C TYR A 567 -38.57 1.09 -8.20
N GLY A 568 -39.69 0.63 -8.75
CA GLY A 568 -40.08 0.84 -10.16
C GLY A 568 -39.97 -0.34 -11.11
N LYS A 569 -39.49 -1.54 -10.70
CA LYS A 569 -39.58 -2.77 -11.52
C LYS A 569 -40.33 -3.89 -10.79
N VAL A 570 -41.50 -4.26 -11.33
CA VAL A 570 -42.27 -5.43 -10.87
C VAL A 570 -41.74 -6.69 -11.56
N HIS A 571 -41.18 -7.62 -10.79
CA HIS A 571 -40.78 -8.93 -11.29
C HIS A 571 -41.98 -9.90 -11.21
N ARG A 572 -42.44 -10.44 -12.34
CA ARG A 572 -43.49 -11.48 -12.38
C ARG A 572 -42.85 -12.86 -12.14
N GLY A 573 -43.19 -13.50 -11.01
CA GLY A 573 -42.86 -14.90 -10.69
C GLY A 573 -42.07 -15.11 -9.38
N ARG A 574 -42.31 -16.22 -8.66
CA ARG A 574 -41.62 -16.57 -7.39
C ARG A 574 -40.10 -16.70 -7.54
N ALA A 575 -39.60 -17.24 -8.65
CA ALA A 575 -38.17 -17.36 -8.94
C ALA A 575 -37.51 -16.02 -9.32
N GLY A 576 -38.28 -15.07 -9.90
CA GLY A 576 -37.75 -13.75 -10.28
C GLY A 576 -37.40 -12.85 -9.10
N ALA A 577 -37.84 -13.20 -7.89
CA ALA A 577 -37.57 -12.49 -6.65
C ALA A 577 -36.27 -12.93 -5.95
N PHE A 578 -35.64 -14.02 -6.39
CA PHE A 578 -34.42 -14.57 -5.79
C PHE A 578 -33.32 -14.71 -6.85
N ALA A 579 -32.06 -14.60 -6.43
CA ALA A 579 -30.88 -14.85 -7.22
C ALA A 579 -30.19 -16.14 -6.72
N ASN A 580 -29.69 -16.94 -7.66
CA ASN A 580 -28.73 -18.00 -7.35
C ASN A 580 -27.37 -17.33 -7.14
N GLU A 581 -26.83 -17.44 -5.92
CA GLU A 581 -25.53 -16.89 -5.52
C GLU A 581 -24.62 -18.04 -5.03
N THR A 582 -24.84 -19.26 -5.56
CA THR A 582 -24.07 -20.46 -5.21
C THR A 582 -22.58 -20.22 -5.42
N ILE A 583 -21.80 -20.59 -4.40
CA ILE A 583 -20.34 -20.57 -4.50
C ILE A 583 -19.91 -21.84 -5.24
N THR A 584 -19.14 -21.69 -6.30
CA THR A 584 -18.61 -22.81 -7.12
C THR A 584 -17.09 -22.91 -7.01
N TRP A 585 -16.55 -24.08 -7.34
CA TRP A 585 -15.13 -24.29 -7.50
C TRP A 585 -14.66 -23.68 -8.82
N GLU A 586 -13.94 -22.56 -8.75
CA GLU A 586 -13.50 -21.80 -9.93
C GLU A 586 -12.04 -22.09 -10.34
N HIS A 587 -11.45 -23.17 -9.82
CA HIS A 587 -10.05 -23.53 -10.09
C HIS A 587 -9.95 -24.65 -11.13
N HIS A 588 -8.94 -24.58 -11.99
CA HIS A 588 -8.73 -25.57 -13.07
C HIS A 588 -8.36 -26.95 -12.52
N SER A 589 -7.54 -26.98 -11.47
CA SER A 589 -7.13 -28.23 -10.82
C SER A 589 -8.26 -28.78 -9.95
N PRO A 590 -8.46 -30.12 -9.91
CA PRO A 590 -9.47 -30.71 -9.04
C PRO A 590 -9.08 -30.56 -7.56
N GLY A 591 -10.09 -30.36 -6.72
CA GLY A 591 -9.93 -30.21 -5.28
C GLY A 591 -10.60 -31.32 -4.49
N VAL A 592 -10.16 -31.53 -3.25
CA VAL A 592 -10.80 -32.42 -2.27
C VAL A 592 -11.25 -31.57 -1.09
N VAL A 593 -12.53 -31.66 -0.73
CA VAL A 593 -13.08 -30.97 0.45
C VAL A 593 -12.48 -31.60 1.71
N THR A 594 -11.63 -30.86 2.43
CA THR A 594 -10.97 -31.33 3.65
C THR A 594 -11.75 -31.01 4.90
N ASP A 595 -12.48 -29.89 4.93
CA ASP A 595 -13.29 -29.51 6.07
C ASP A 595 -14.51 -28.66 5.72
N VAL A 596 -15.53 -28.73 6.56
CA VAL A 596 -16.78 -27.99 6.41
C VAL A 596 -17.27 -27.56 7.79
N GLU A 597 -17.17 -26.26 8.07
CA GLU A 597 -17.58 -25.69 9.34
C GLU A 597 -18.86 -24.88 9.21
N HIS A 598 -19.85 -25.22 10.04
CA HIS A 598 -21.12 -24.50 10.12
C HIS A 598 -21.10 -23.56 11.32
N THR A 599 -21.29 -22.26 11.08
CA THR A 599 -21.45 -21.26 12.13
C THR A 599 -22.86 -20.68 12.10
N LYS A 600 -23.26 -19.99 13.18
CA LYS A 600 -24.54 -19.25 13.19
C LYS A 600 -24.62 -18.16 12.11
N LYS A 601 -23.47 -17.72 11.59
CA LYS A 601 -23.33 -16.61 10.64
C LYS A 601 -23.07 -17.07 9.22
N GLY A 602 -22.86 -18.36 8.96
CA GLY A 602 -22.39 -18.80 7.66
C GLY A 602 -21.84 -20.22 7.64
N VAL A 603 -21.32 -20.62 6.49
CA VAL A 603 -20.58 -21.86 6.29
C VAL A 603 -19.20 -21.54 5.72
N SER A 604 -18.19 -22.26 6.18
CA SER A 604 -16.85 -22.26 5.57
C SER A 604 -16.54 -23.65 5.03
N VAL A 605 -16.18 -23.74 3.75
CA VAL A 605 -15.74 -24.98 3.08
C VAL A 605 -14.27 -24.84 2.75
N VAL A 606 -13.45 -25.78 3.22
CA VAL A 606 -12.01 -25.84 2.94
C VAL A 606 -11.73 -26.91 1.91
N VAL A 607 -11.05 -26.54 0.82
CA VAL A 607 -10.73 -27.42 -0.30
C VAL A 607 -9.22 -27.44 -0.54
N LYS A 608 -8.62 -28.63 -0.50
CA LYS A 608 -7.20 -28.85 -0.82
C LYS A 608 -7.05 -29.24 -2.28
N SER A 609 -6.08 -28.66 -2.99
CA SER A 609 -5.85 -28.91 -4.41
C SER A 609 -4.35 -28.93 -4.72
N ALA A 610 -3.96 -29.68 -5.73
CA ALA A 610 -2.59 -29.73 -6.25
C ALA A 610 -2.58 -29.17 -7.67
N ALA A 611 -1.73 -28.17 -7.93
CA ALA A 611 -1.64 -27.47 -9.21
C ALA A 611 -0.25 -27.64 -9.82
N GLN A 612 -0.19 -28.30 -10.97
CA GLN A 612 1.04 -28.47 -11.76
C GLN A 612 1.61 -27.10 -12.19
N MET A 613 2.90 -27.03 -12.50
CA MET A 613 3.48 -25.84 -13.15
C MET A 613 2.88 -25.65 -14.56
N GLU A 614 2.38 -24.45 -14.85
CA GLU A 614 1.79 -24.10 -16.15
C GLU A 614 2.57 -22.99 -16.86
N VAL A 615 2.32 -22.82 -18.17
CA VAL A 615 2.82 -21.66 -18.91
C VAL A 615 2.25 -20.37 -18.30
N GLY A 616 3.10 -19.38 -18.06
CA GLY A 616 2.75 -18.14 -17.38
C GLY A 616 3.03 -18.15 -15.87
N ASP A 617 3.26 -19.32 -15.26
CA ASP A 617 3.70 -19.41 -13.87
C ASP A 617 5.13 -18.87 -13.71
N LYS A 618 5.43 -18.42 -12.49
CA LYS A 618 6.70 -17.78 -12.18
C LYS A 618 7.61 -18.73 -11.40
N ILE A 619 8.81 -18.93 -11.93
CA ILE A 619 9.88 -19.73 -11.34
C ILE A 619 11.08 -18.84 -11.04
N THR A 620 11.89 -19.22 -10.04
CA THR A 620 13.10 -18.47 -9.71
C THR A 620 14.16 -19.37 -9.09
N GLY A 621 15.43 -19.05 -9.33
CA GLY A 621 16.53 -19.50 -8.48
C GLY A 621 16.70 -18.63 -7.24
N ARG A 622 17.77 -18.88 -6.48
CA ARG A 622 18.12 -18.18 -5.23
C ARG A 622 18.87 -16.86 -5.45
N PHE A 623 19.23 -16.54 -6.70
CA PHE A 623 20.14 -15.44 -7.04
C PHE A 623 19.43 -14.26 -7.72
N GLY A 624 18.14 -14.07 -7.42
CA GLY A 624 17.30 -13.05 -8.04
C GLY A 624 17.05 -13.29 -9.53
N ASP A 625 17.34 -14.50 -10.02
CA ASP A 625 17.09 -15.00 -11.36
C ASP A 625 15.66 -15.50 -11.50
N LYS A 626 14.72 -14.56 -11.57
CA LYS A 626 13.30 -14.84 -11.78
C LYS A 626 12.95 -14.86 -13.25
N GLY A 627 12.04 -15.76 -13.62
CA GLY A 627 11.51 -15.90 -14.96
C GLY A 627 10.06 -16.40 -14.97
N VAL A 628 9.44 -16.31 -16.14
CA VAL A 628 8.12 -16.88 -16.40
C VAL A 628 8.31 -18.12 -17.26
N VAL A 629 7.63 -19.21 -16.93
CA VAL A 629 7.58 -20.40 -17.78
C VAL A 629 6.87 -20.03 -19.07
N SER A 630 7.60 -20.08 -20.18
CA SER A 630 7.11 -19.69 -21.51
C SER A 630 6.59 -20.88 -22.30
N GLU A 631 7.15 -22.06 -22.05
CA GLU A 631 6.83 -23.30 -22.73
C GLU A 631 7.18 -24.48 -21.82
N ILE A 632 6.37 -25.52 -21.93
CA ILE A 632 6.61 -26.84 -21.33
C ILE A 632 6.81 -27.81 -22.49
N VAL A 633 8.00 -28.38 -22.60
CA VAL A 633 8.42 -29.22 -23.74
C VAL A 633 8.41 -30.69 -23.31
N PRO A 634 7.88 -31.63 -24.12
CA PRO A 634 7.99 -33.06 -23.86
C PRO A 634 9.44 -33.49 -23.62
N ASP A 635 9.66 -34.39 -22.65
CA ASP A 635 11.02 -34.82 -22.25
C ASP A 635 11.86 -35.34 -23.43
N GLN A 636 11.23 -36.02 -24.40
CA GLN A 636 11.92 -36.57 -25.58
C GLN A 636 12.36 -35.50 -26.59
N GLN A 637 11.81 -34.29 -26.51
CA GLN A 637 12.14 -33.15 -27.37
C GLN A 637 13.14 -32.18 -26.71
N MET A 638 13.34 -32.29 -25.40
CA MET A 638 14.33 -31.49 -24.68
C MET A 638 15.75 -31.84 -25.13
N PRO A 639 16.70 -30.87 -25.15
CA PRO A 639 18.11 -31.18 -25.38
C PRO A 639 18.63 -32.23 -24.38
N GLN A 640 19.31 -33.25 -24.89
CA GLN A 640 19.77 -34.41 -24.13
C GLN A 640 21.29 -34.50 -24.11
N ASP A 641 21.86 -35.11 -23.06
CA ASP A 641 23.28 -35.46 -23.04
C ASP A 641 23.60 -36.69 -23.90
N ALA A 642 24.88 -37.08 -23.92
CA ALA A 642 25.34 -38.25 -24.66
C ALA A 642 24.70 -39.58 -24.21
N GLN A 643 24.09 -39.62 -23.02
CA GLN A 643 23.39 -40.78 -22.46
C GLN A 643 21.87 -40.70 -22.68
N GLY A 644 21.37 -39.69 -23.40
CA GLY A 644 19.95 -39.50 -23.66
C GLY A 644 19.17 -38.92 -22.48
N ARG A 645 19.84 -38.44 -21.43
CA ARG A 645 19.14 -37.79 -20.30
C ARG A 645 18.78 -36.36 -20.69
N PRO A 646 17.50 -35.96 -20.63
CA PRO A 646 17.09 -34.60 -20.99
C PRO A 646 17.54 -33.58 -19.94
N LEU A 647 17.65 -32.33 -20.37
CA LEU A 647 17.63 -31.20 -19.45
C LEU A 647 16.21 -30.94 -18.95
N GLU A 648 16.09 -30.44 -17.73
CA GLU A 648 14.80 -30.14 -17.10
C GLU A 648 14.41 -28.68 -17.24
N ILE A 649 15.40 -27.79 -17.33
CA ILE A 649 15.20 -26.34 -17.43
C ILE A 649 16.25 -25.69 -18.33
N LEU A 650 15.79 -24.84 -19.26
CA LEU A 650 16.65 -24.06 -20.15
C LEU A 650 16.52 -22.58 -19.82
N VAL A 651 17.66 -21.96 -19.53
CA VAL A 651 17.78 -20.53 -19.23
C VAL A 651 18.67 -19.84 -20.25
N SER A 652 18.33 -18.59 -20.56
CA SER A 652 19.14 -17.77 -21.46
C SER A 652 20.45 -17.33 -20.81
N PRO A 653 21.61 -17.51 -21.48
CA PRO A 653 22.89 -16.97 -21.00
C PRO A 653 22.88 -15.44 -20.84
N LEU A 654 22.06 -14.72 -21.62
CA LEU A 654 21.94 -13.26 -21.54
C LEU A 654 21.40 -12.79 -20.17
N GLY A 655 20.59 -13.63 -19.53
CA GLY A 655 20.06 -13.38 -18.19
C GLY A 655 21.14 -13.34 -17.11
N LEU A 656 22.30 -13.97 -17.33
CA LEU A 656 23.40 -13.98 -16.35
C LEU A 656 24.23 -12.69 -16.42
N ILE A 657 24.67 -12.31 -17.63
CA ILE A 657 25.59 -11.19 -17.86
C ILE A 657 24.95 -9.86 -17.44
N ASN A 658 23.70 -9.62 -17.86
CA ASN A 658 23.00 -8.36 -17.57
C ASN A 658 22.66 -8.19 -16.09
N ARG A 659 22.67 -9.27 -15.31
CA ARG A 659 22.21 -9.30 -13.92
C ARG A 659 23.35 -9.35 -12.90
N VAL A 660 24.56 -9.70 -13.32
CA VAL A 660 25.77 -9.82 -12.47
C VAL A 660 25.51 -10.72 -11.26
N ASN A 661 25.06 -11.94 -11.56
CA ASN A 661 24.79 -12.99 -10.58
C ASN A 661 25.40 -14.35 -11.02
N PRO A 662 26.74 -14.42 -11.19
CA PRO A 662 27.46 -15.60 -11.68
C PRO A 662 27.43 -16.81 -10.73
N ALA A 663 27.09 -16.63 -9.45
CA ALA A 663 26.97 -17.73 -8.47
C ALA A 663 26.03 -18.86 -8.93
N GLN A 664 25.08 -18.56 -9.81
CA GLN A 664 24.22 -19.54 -10.49
C GLN A 664 25.01 -20.65 -11.21
N ILE A 665 26.14 -20.30 -11.82
CA ILE A 665 27.00 -21.25 -12.55
C ILE A 665 27.70 -22.18 -11.58
N ILE A 666 28.24 -21.62 -10.49
CA ILE A 666 28.93 -22.39 -9.46
C ILE A 666 27.96 -23.30 -8.73
N GLU A 667 26.73 -22.83 -8.45
CA GLU A 667 25.65 -23.68 -7.92
C GLU A 667 25.37 -24.87 -8.85
N ALA A 668 25.24 -24.62 -10.16
CA ALA A 668 25.00 -25.68 -11.15
C ALA A 668 26.11 -26.74 -11.13
N ALA A 669 27.36 -26.29 -11.13
CA ALA A 669 28.54 -27.15 -11.13
C ALA A 669 28.63 -27.99 -9.84
N LEU A 670 28.60 -27.37 -8.67
CA LEU A 670 28.68 -28.06 -7.39
C LEU A 670 27.46 -28.98 -7.16
N GLY A 671 26.30 -28.63 -7.70
CA GLY A 671 25.11 -29.48 -7.68
C GLY A 671 25.30 -30.82 -8.42
N LYS A 672 26.20 -30.92 -9.42
CA LYS A 672 26.56 -32.21 -10.04
C LYS A 672 27.29 -33.13 -9.07
N ILE A 673 28.14 -32.55 -8.21
CA ILE A 673 28.88 -33.31 -7.19
C ILE A 673 27.88 -33.88 -6.20
N ALA A 674 26.97 -33.03 -5.69
CA ALA A 674 25.95 -33.46 -4.74
C ALA A 674 25.03 -34.56 -5.28
N GLU A 675 24.61 -34.45 -6.55
CA GLU A 675 23.85 -35.52 -7.23
C GLU A 675 24.66 -36.83 -7.30
N LYS A 676 25.95 -36.75 -7.67
CA LYS A 676 26.82 -37.92 -7.79
C LYS A 676 27.13 -38.60 -6.46
N THR A 677 27.30 -37.82 -5.39
CA THR A 677 27.65 -38.33 -4.04
C THR A 677 26.45 -38.67 -3.19
N GLY A 678 25.26 -38.13 -3.52
CA GLY A 678 24.06 -38.21 -2.71
C GLY A 678 24.14 -37.36 -1.43
N GLN A 679 25.08 -36.42 -1.33
CA GLN A 679 25.29 -35.57 -0.16
C GLN A 679 25.32 -34.09 -0.56
N PRO A 680 24.67 -33.19 0.20
CA PRO A 680 24.67 -31.77 -0.11
C PRO A 680 26.09 -31.18 -0.01
N PHE A 681 26.43 -30.30 -0.94
CA PHE A 681 27.68 -29.52 -0.92
C PHE A 681 27.46 -28.26 -0.08
N LYS A 682 28.02 -28.21 1.13
CA LYS A 682 27.90 -27.06 2.05
C LYS A 682 29.07 -26.11 1.84
N ILE A 683 28.79 -24.87 1.44
CA ILE A 683 29.81 -23.87 1.10
C ILE A 683 29.82 -22.71 2.09
N LYS A 684 31.00 -22.38 2.62
CA LYS A 684 31.21 -21.19 3.45
C LYS A 684 31.39 -19.96 2.55
N ASP A 685 30.63 -18.92 2.83
CA ASP A 685 30.67 -17.66 2.07
C ASP A 685 31.61 -16.65 2.75
N PHE A 686 32.12 -15.68 1.98
CA PHE A 686 33.13 -14.70 2.44
C PHE A 686 34.42 -15.32 3.02
N ASP A 687 34.81 -16.51 2.55
CA ASP A 687 36.11 -17.13 2.84
C ASP A 687 37.18 -16.47 1.95
N ASN A 688 37.84 -15.43 2.47
CA ASN A 688 38.70 -14.51 1.71
C ASN A 688 39.93 -15.17 1.04
N ASP A 689 40.27 -16.40 1.41
CA ASP A 689 41.45 -17.11 0.90
C ASP A 689 41.15 -17.97 -0.34
N LYS A 690 39.91 -17.96 -0.86
CA LYS A 690 39.48 -18.85 -1.94
C LYS A 690 38.84 -18.10 -3.11
N ASP A 691 39.45 -18.24 -4.28
CA ASP A 691 38.73 -18.02 -5.54
C ASP A 691 37.70 -19.14 -5.72
N LEU A 692 36.41 -18.79 -5.63
CA LEU A 692 35.30 -19.72 -5.69
C LEU A 692 35.15 -20.40 -7.06
N VAL A 693 35.62 -19.76 -8.14
CA VAL A 693 35.60 -20.34 -9.49
C VAL A 693 36.65 -21.44 -9.59
N ASP A 694 37.89 -21.13 -9.20
CA ASP A 694 38.98 -22.11 -9.19
C ASP A 694 38.69 -23.27 -8.23
N MET A 695 38.09 -22.99 -7.07
CA MET A 695 37.67 -24.01 -6.11
C MET A 695 36.65 -24.97 -6.75
N ALA A 696 35.60 -24.43 -7.39
CA ALA A 696 34.59 -25.26 -8.03
C ALA A 696 35.17 -26.12 -9.16
N ALA A 697 36.07 -25.56 -9.98
CA ALA A 697 36.74 -26.29 -11.05
C ALA A 697 37.61 -27.45 -10.50
N LYS A 698 38.36 -27.21 -9.42
CA LYS A 698 39.18 -28.25 -8.76
C LYS A 698 38.32 -29.34 -8.14
N GLU A 699 37.22 -28.98 -7.48
CA GLU A 699 36.30 -29.96 -6.87
C GLU A 699 35.57 -30.80 -7.93
N LEU A 700 35.17 -30.20 -9.06
CA LEU A 700 34.64 -30.94 -10.21
C LEU A 700 35.66 -31.96 -10.74
N ALA A 701 36.90 -31.53 -10.99
CA ALA A 701 37.97 -32.39 -11.50
C ALA A 701 38.27 -33.55 -10.55
N LYS A 702 38.29 -33.30 -9.23
CA LYS A 702 38.46 -34.34 -8.19
C LYS A 702 37.38 -35.42 -8.25
N HIS A 703 36.16 -35.07 -8.66
CA HIS A 703 35.05 -36.00 -8.82
C HIS A 703 34.89 -36.51 -10.26
N GLY A 704 35.80 -36.17 -11.19
CA GLY A 704 35.72 -36.59 -12.59
C GLY A 704 34.48 -36.03 -13.31
N LEU A 705 34.09 -34.79 -12.98
CA LEU A 705 32.96 -34.07 -13.56
C LEU A 705 33.45 -32.84 -14.33
N THR A 706 32.65 -32.37 -15.27
CA THR A 706 32.88 -31.14 -16.03
C THR A 706 31.74 -30.15 -15.81
N ASP A 707 32.03 -28.86 -15.91
CA ASP A 707 31.04 -27.78 -15.87
C ASP A 707 30.20 -27.70 -17.16
N THR A 708 30.76 -28.15 -18.27
CA THR A 708 30.14 -28.17 -19.59
C THR A 708 29.89 -29.58 -20.11
N GLU A 709 28.83 -29.73 -20.91
CA GLU A 709 28.44 -30.98 -21.58
C GLU A 709 28.11 -30.71 -23.05
N ASP A 710 28.37 -31.71 -23.90
CA ASP A 710 27.86 -31.73 -25.27
C ASP A 710 26.40 -32.22 -25.25
N LEU A 711 25.50 -31.46 -25.86
CA LEU A 711 24.07 -31.79 -25.94
C LEU A 711 23.66 -32.15 -27.38
N ILE A 712 22.56 -32.89 -27.51
CA ILE A 712 21.91 -33.24 -28.77
C ILE A 712 20.49 -32.71 -28.71
N ASP A 713 20.09 -31.91 -29.69
CA ASP A 713 18.68 -31.55 -29.93
C ASP A 713 18.00 -32.73 -30.65
N PRO A 714 17.06 -33.46 -29.99
CA PRO A 714 16.45 -34.64 -30.57
C PRO A 714 15.59 -34.36 -31.81
N GLU A 715 15.04 -33.14 -31.94
CA GLU A 715 14.16 -32.80 -33.06
C GLU A 715 14.95 -32.46 -34.32
N THR A 716 16.11 -31.82 -34.16
CA THR A 716 16.96 -31.42 -35.30
C THR A 716 18.14 -32.36 -35.54
N GLY A 717 18.47 -33.22 -34.58
CA GLY A 717 19.69 -34.04 -34.57
C GLY A 717 20.98 -33.22 -34.37
N ARG A 718 20.88 -31.92 -34.10
CA ARG A 718 22.04 -31.03 -34.00
C ARG A 718 22.79 -31.26 -32.69
N LYS A 719 24.10 -31.48 -32.80
CA LYS A 719 25.02 -31.50 -31.66
C LYS A 719 25.42 -30.08 -31.26
N ILE A 720 25.18 -29.69 -30.01
CA ILE A 720 25.51 -28.41 -29.41
C ILE A 720 26.67 -28.65 -28.43
N ARG A 721 27.86 -28.12 -28.73
CA ARG A 721 29.07 -28.41 -27.95
C ARG A 721 29.28 -27.43 -26.81
N GLY A 722 29.84 -27.92 -25.71
CA GLY A 722 30.33 -27.09 -24.59
C GLY A 722 29.24 -26.25 -23.92
N VAL A 723 28.04 -26.80 -23.75
CA VAL A 723 26.94 -26.10 -23.06
C VAL A 723 27.19 -26.19 -21.56
N LEU A 724 27.12 -25.06 -20.85
CA LEU A 724 27.16 -25.06 -19.40
C LEU A 724 25.90 -25.76 -18.86
N THR A 725 26.10 -26.82 -18.07
CA THR A 725 25.02 -27.60 -17.47
C THR A 725 25.28 -27.88 -16.00
N GLY A 726 24.26 -28.30 -15.26
CA GLY A 726 24.40 -28.71 -13.87
C GLY A 726 23.09 -28.79 -13.13
N ASN A 727 23.11 -28.92 -11.82
CA ASN A 727 21.91 -29.02 -10.99
C ASN A 727 21.75 -27.77 -10.13
N ARG A 728 20.61 -27.09 -10.23
CA ARG A 728 20.34 -25.86 -9.48
C ARG A 728 19.02 -25.92 -8.76
N PHE A 729 18.94 -25.17 -7.66
CA PHE A 729 17.73 -25.09 -6.87
C PHE A 729 16.76 -24.04 -7.43
N PHE A 730 15.53 -24.45 -7.75
CA PHE A 730 14.46 -23.59 -8.25
C PHE A 730 13.21 -23.67 -7.37
N MET A 731 12.54 -22.53 -7.22
CA MET A 731 11.30 -22.38 -6.45
C MET A 731 10.15 -21.95 -7.37
N LYS A 732 8.97 -22.54 -7.17
CA LYS A 732 7.71 -22.06 -7.75
C LYS A 732 7.15 -20.96 -6.86
N LEU A 733 6.89 -19.79 -7.44
CA LEU A 733 6.37 -18.64 -6.70
C LEU A 733 4.83 -18.61 -6.71
N HIS A 734 4.21 -18.05 -5.67
CA HIS A 734 2.74 -17.86 -5.57
C HIS A 734 2.10 -17.03 -6.69
N HIS A 735 2.91 -16.44 -7.58
CA HIS A 735 2.50 -15.63 -8.71
C HIS A 735 2.12 -16.49 -9.93
N THR A 736 1.07 -17.30 -9.80
CA THR A 736 0.60 -18.22 -10.85
C THR A 736 -0.11 -17.50 -12.01
N ALA A 737 -0.20 -18.18 -13.16
CA ALA A 737 -0.94 -17.71 -14.34
C ALA A 737 -2.43 -17.56 -14.03
N GLU A 738 -3.05 -18.61 -13.46
CA GLU A 738 -4.46 -18.66 -13.07
C GLU A 738 -4.85 -17.47 -12.18
N SER A 739 -4.08 -17.17 -11.13
CA SER A 739 -4.36 -16.06 -10.20
C SER A 739 -4.29 -14.67 -10.84
N LYS A 740 -3.61 -14.53 -11.98
CA LYS A 740 -3.45 -13.27 -12.72
C LYS A 740 -4.40 -13.16 -13.91
N GLY A 741 -4.91 -14.30 -14.38
CA GLY A 741 -5.91 -14.42 -15.43
C GLY A 741 -7.20 -13.77 -14.98
N GLN A 742 -7.55 -12.65 -15.59
CA GLN A 742 -8.82 -11.98 -15.35
C GLN A 742 -9.37 -11.52 -16.68
N GLY A 743 -10.66 -11.63 -16.87
CA GLY A 743 -11.31 -10.97 -17.97
C GLY A 743 -12.70 -10.53 -17.59
N ARG A 744 -13.17 -9.57 -18.36
CA ARG A 744 -14.41 -8.87 -18.09
C ARG A 744 -15.04 -8.48 -19.42
N SER A 745 -16.25 -8.96 -19.62
CA SER A 745 -17.15 -8.42 -20.62
C SER A 745 -17.76 -7.10 -20.12
N VAL A 746 -19.06 -7.13 -19.79
CA VAL A 746 -19.86 -6.07 -19.17
C VAL A 746 -20.31 -6.63 -17.83
N GLY A 747 -20.21 -5.87 -16.75
CA GLY A 747 -20.49 -6.39 -15.40
C GLY A 747 -20.98 -5.30 -14.43
N GLY A 748 -20.75 -5.50 -13.13
CA GLY A 748 -21.16 -4.54 -12.09
C GLY A 748 -20.54 -3.14 -12.26
N TYR A 749 -21.28 -2.11 -11.84
CA TYR A 749 -20.87 -0.71 -11.89
C TYR A 749 -20.88 -0.09 -10.49
N THR A 750 -20.00 0.89 -10.28
CA THR A 750 -20.02 1.73 -9.07
C THR A 750 -21.25 2.63 -9.05
N ALA A 751 -21.56 3.23 -7.89
CA ALA A 751 -22.62 4.23 -7.78
C ALA A 751 -22.43 5.45 -8.72
N GLU A 752 -21.19 5.70 -9.17
CA GLU A 752 -20.88 6.77 -10.13
C GLU A 752 -21.01 6.31 -11.60
N GLY A 753 -21.52 5.10 -11.83
CA GLY A 753 -21.75 4.54 -13.15
C GLY A 753 -20.48 4.08 -13.89
N THR A 754 -19.33 4.00 -13.22
CA THR A 754 -18.08 3.49 -13.83
C THR A 754 -17.91 1.99 -13.56
N PRO A 755 -17.31 1.21 -14.49
CA PRO A 755 -17.06 -0.22 -14.28
C PRO A 755 -16.38 -0.50 -12.94
N ALA A 756 -16.97 -1.41 -12.16
CA ALA A 756 -16.50 -1.73 -10.82
C ALA A 756 -15.16 -2.47 -10.85
N LYS A 757 -14.33 -2.23 -9.82
CA LYS A 757 -13.06 -2.94 -9.60
C LYS A 757 -13.24 -3.99 -8.50
N GLY A 758 -12.47 -5.06 -8.56
CA GLY A 758 -12.46 -6.14 -7.57
C GLY A 758 -13.00 -7.46 -8.15
N GLY A 759 -12.59 -8.59 -7.57
CA GLY A 759 -12.93 -9.92 -8.07
C GLY A 759 -12.21 -10.33 -9.36
N SER A 760 -12.56 -11.52 -9.86
CA SER A 760 -12.11 -12.09 -11.14
C SER A 760 -12.59 -11.26 -12.34
N GLU A 761 -13.77 -10.65 -12.25
CA GLU A 761 -14.36 -9.77 -13.28
C GLU A 761 -14.03 -8.27 -13.10
N GLY A 762 -13.01 -7.94 -12.32
CA GLY A 762 -12.70 -6.56 -11.96
C GLY A 762 -12.16 -5.71 -13.13
N ALA A 763 -12.81 -4.58 -13.42
CA ALA A 763 -12.45 -3.69 -14.52
C ALA A 763 -11.00 -3.15 -14.44
N LYS A 764 -10.39 -2.94 -15.61
CA LYS A 764 -9.06 -2.34 -15.76
C LYS A 764 -9.15 -0.87 -16.10
N ARG A 765 -8.05 -0.14 -15.93
CA ARG A 765 -8.01 1.31 -16.04
C ARG A 765 -7.16 1.74 -17.23
N VAL A 766 -7.71 2.65 -18.03
CA VAL A 766 -6.92 3.52 -18.91
C VAL A 766 -6.52 4.72 -18.04
N GLY A 767 -5.27 4.73 -17.58
CA GLY A 767 -4.71 5.76 -16.72
C GLY A 767 -4.18 6.96 -17.49
N MET A 768 -3.51 7.86 -16.78
CA MET A 768 -2.91 9.05 -17.40
C MET A 768 -1.80 8.69 -18.39
N LEU A 769 -1.00 7.67 -18.07
CA LEU A 769 0.10 7.21 -18.90
C LEU A 769 -0.42 6.54 -20.18
N GLU A 770 -1.43 5.68 -20.07
CA GLU A 770 -2.10 5.08 -21.22
C GLU A 770 -2.79 6.15 -22.08
N LEU A 771 -3.46 7.13 -21.44
CA LEU A 771 -4.07 8.25 -22.14
C LEU A 771 -3.01 9.03 -22.93
N GLY A 772 -1.87 9.36 -22.32
CA GLY A 772 -0.76 10.04 -22.98
C GLY A 772 -0.24 9.25 -24.19
N ALA A 773 -0.05 7.94 -24.05
CA ALA A 773 0.36 7.07 -25.16
C ALA A 773 -0.67 7.05 -26.29
N LEU A 774 -1.96 6.85 -25.97
CA LEU A 774 -3.04 6.86 -26.96
C LEU A 774 -3.15 8.21 -27.69
N LEU A 775 -2.97 9.33 -26.96
CA LEU A 775 -2.95 10.66 -27.56
C LEU A 775 -1.73 10.85 -28.47
N SER A 776 -0.55 10.33 -28.10
CA SER A 776 0.66 10.40 -28.94
C SER A 776 0.55 9.58 -30.24
N HIS A 777 -0.29 8.54 -30.25
CA HIS A 777 -0.67 7.79 -31.45
C HIS A 777 -1.73 8.50 -32.30
N GLY A 778 -2.31 9.62 -31.82
CA GLY A 778 -3.46 10.26 -32.46
C GLY A 778 -4.76 9.45 -32.33
N ALA A 779 -4.82 8.48 -31.40
CA ALA A 779 -5.93 7.52 -31.27
C ALA A 779 -7.16 8.11 -30.55
N GLY A 780 -7.61 9.30 -30.96
CA GLY A 780 -8.73 10.03 -30.33
C GLY A 780 -10.05 9.25 -30.32
N LYS A 781 -10.31 8.41 -31.34
CA LYS A 781 -11.50 7.54 -31.38
C LYS A 781 -11.45 6.44 -30.30
N VAL A 782 -10.27 5.86 -30.04
CA VAL A 782 -10.06 4.87 -28.97
C VAL A 782 -10.20 5.51 -27.59
N VAL A 783 -9.71 6.75 -27.42
CA VAL A 783 -9.92 7.53 -26.20
C VAL A 783 -11.41 7.84 -25.98
N ARG A 784 -12.13 8.19 -27.04
CA ARG A 784 -13.59 8.44 -26.94
C ARG A 784 -14.35 7.17 -26.58
N ASP A 785 -14.05 6.05 -27.23
CA ASP A 785 -14.65 4.75 -26.94
C ASP A 785 -14.39 4.31 -25.49
N SER A 786 -13.13 4.36 -25.05
CA SER A 786 -12.74 3.94 -23.70
C SER A 786 -13.44 4.75 -22.62
N LYS A 787 -13.73 6.04 -22.84
CA LYS A 787 -14.44 6.88 -21.86
C LYS A 787 -15.96 6.84 -21.97
N MET A 788 -16.49 6.88 -23.19
CA MET A 788 -17.92 7.10 -23.42
C MET A 788 -18.71 5.80 -23.55
N VAL A 789 -18.12 4.75 -24.11
CA VAL A 789 -18.81 3.47 -24.38
C VAL A 789 -18.45 2.45 -23.30
N ARG A 790 -17.16 2.14 -23.16
CA ARG A 790 -16.67 1.13 -22.21
C ARG A 790 -16.43 1.68 -20.81
N GLY A 791 -16.32 3.01 -20.67
CA GLY A 791 -15.92 3.69 -19.44
C GLY A 791 -17.05 3.98 -18.46
N GLN A 792 -18.29 3.65 -18.83
CA GLN A 792 -19.48 3.91 -18.05
C GLN A 792 -20.59 2.89 -18.33
N ALA A 793 -21.60 2.83 -17.47
CA ALA A 793 -22.79 2.02 -17.63
C ALA A 793 -23.60 2.48 -18.86
N ASN A 794 -23.70 1.60 -19.87
CA ASN A 794 -24.46 1.84 -21.09
C ASN A 794 -25.39 0.64 -21.42
N PRO A 795 -26.38 0.30 -20.57
CA PRO A 795 -27.19 -0.90 -20.72
C PRO A 795 -28.00 -0.90 -22.03
N GLU A 796 -28.58 0.24 -22.42
CA GLU A 796 -29.33 0.40 -23.67
C GLU A 796 -28.43 0.20 -24.89
N TYR A 797 -27.22 0.78 -24.88
CA TYR A 797 -26.23 0.63 -25.93
C TYR A 797 -25.89 -0.85 -26.15
N TRP A 798 -25.46 -1.55 -25.09
CA TRP A 798 -25.03 -2.95 -25.18
C TRP A 798 -26.18 -3.88 -25.54
N THR A 799 -27.40 -3.60 -25.05
CA THR A 799 -28.60 -4.37 -25.38
C THR A 799 -28.95 -4.27 -26.87
N GLN A 800 -28.96 -3.05 -27.42
CA GLN A 800 -29.23 -2.82 -28.85
C GLN A 800 -28.11 -3.37 -29.73
N PHE A 801 -26.86 -3.19 -29.30
CA PHE A 801 -25.69 -3.71 -29.98
C PHE A 801 -25.75 -5.23 -30.12
N MET A 802 -25.96 -5.96 -29.02
CA MET A 802 -26.08 -7.43 -29.04
C MET A 802 -27.32 -7.92 -29.78
N ALA A 803 -28.39 -7.13 -29.83
CA ALA A 803 -29.59 -7.45 -30.59
C ALA A 803 -29.43 -7.24 -32.12
N GLY A 804 -28.24 -6.87 -32.60
CA GLY A 804 -27.96 -6.72 -34.03
C GLY A 804 -28.23 -5.32 -34.59
N TYR A 805 -28.89 -4.45 -33.82
CA TYR A 805 -29.24 -3.08 -34.23
C TYR A 805 -28.06 -2.11 -34.12
N ASP A 806 -28.24 -0.90 -34.66
CA ASP A 806 -27.31 0.20 -34.45
C ASP A 806 -27.60 0.87 -33.12
N PRO A 807 -26.61 0.92 -32.21
CA PRO A 807 -26.84 1.43 -30.88
C PRO A 807 -26.97 2.97 -30.87
N PRO A 808 -27.69 3.54 -29.88
CA PRO A 808 -27.79 4.98 -29.72
C PRO A 808 -26.43 5.62 -29.42
N LEU A 809 -26.33 6.93 -29.64
CA LEU A 809 -25.15 7.68 -29.25
C LEU A 809 -24.91 7.56 -27.73
N PRO A 810 -23.66 7.34 -27.28
CA PRO A 810 -23.36 7.23 -25.86
C PRO A 810 -23.71 8.50 -25.09
N LYS A 811 -24.28 8.34 -23.89
CA LYS A 811 -24.66 9.45 -23.01
C LYS A 811 -23.42 10.14 -22.44
N VAL A 812 -23.56 11.38 -21.97
CA VAL A 812 -22.50 12.07 -21.24
C VAL A 812 -22.19 11.30 -19.95
N PRO A 813 -20.91 11.05 -19.62
CA PRO A 813 -20.56 10.30 -18.41
C PRO A 813 -21.07 10.96 -17.13
N HIS A 814 -21.71 10.16 -16.26
CA HIS A 814 -22.21 10.62 -14.97
C HIS A 814 -21.12 11.26 -14.09
N VAL A 815 -19.89 10.77 -14.17
CA VAL A 815 -18.72 11.36 -13.49
C VAL A 815 -18.45 12.79 -13.98
N TYR A 816 -18.65 13.07 -15.26
CA TYR A 816 -18.49 14.42 -15.81
C TYR A 816 -19.61 15.34 -15.33
N GLU A 817 -20.86 14.86 -15.32
CA GLU A 817 -21.99 15.61 -14.75
C GLU A 817 -21.77 15.92 -13.27
N LYS A 818 -21.28 14.94 -12.50
CA LYS A 818 -20.89 15.11 -11.10
C LYS A 818 -19.81 16.16 -10.95
N PHE A 819 -18.77 16.14 -11.78
CA PHE A 819 -17.70 17.15 -11.75
C PHE A 819 -18.22 18.57 -12.01
N VAL A 820 -19.03 18.75 -13.05
CA VAL A 820 -19.66 20.05 -13.34
C VAL A 820 -20.60 20.46 -12.20
N GLY A 821 -21.35 19.50 -11.64
CA GLY A 821 -22.20 19.72 -10.49
C GLY A 821 -21.41 20.14 -9.24
N GLN A 822 -20.28 19.51 -8.95
CA GLN A 822 -19.41 19.89 -7.82
C GLN A 822 -18.80 21.29 -8.02
N LEU A 823 -18.43 21.67 -9.23
CA LEU A 823 -18.02 23.05 -9.53
C LEU A 823 -19.15 24.05 -9.23
N ARG A 824 -20.38 23.73 -9.68
CA ARG A 824 -21.56 24.55 -9.37
C ARG A 824 -21.85 24.59 -7.86
N GLY A 825 -21.75 23.47 -7.16
CA GLY A 825 -21.87 23.40 -5.70
C GLY A 825 -20.78 24.20 -4.96
N ALA A 826 -19.60 24.37 -5.57
CA ALA A 826 -18.54 25.25 -5.09
C ALA A 826 -18.76 26.74 -5.43
N GLY A 827 -19.92 27.11 -5.98
CA GLY A 827 -20.19 28.48 -6.41
C GLY A 827 -19.56 28.88 -7.75
N VAL A 828 -19.13 27.91 -8.57
CA VAL A 828 -18.54 28.14 -9.90
C VAL A 828 -19.51 27.72 -11.00
N ASN A 829 -19.91 28.67 -11.86
CA ASN A 829 -20.69 28.37 -13.05
C ASN A 829 -19.78 28.06 -14.24
N VAL A 830 -20.02 26.91 -14.88
CA VAL A 830 -19.33 26.48 -16.10
C VAL A 830 -20.33 26.49 -17.24
N VAL A 831 -20.11 27.40 -18.19
CA VAL A 831 -20.97 27.58 -19.37
C VAL A 831 -20.13 27.37 -20.62
N ARG A 832 -20.62 26.54 -21.54
CA ARG A 832 -19.94 26.28 -22.82
C ARG A 832 -20.65 27.04 -23.93
N THR A 833 -19.91 27.86 -24.66
CA THR A 833 -20.38 28.61 -25.83
C THR A 833 -19.51 28.24 -27.03
N GLY A 834 -20.03 27.34 -27.88
CA GLY A 834 -19.27 26.78 -29.00
C GLY A 834 -18.03 26.00 -28.54
N THR A 835 -16.85 26.46 -28.96
CA THR A 835 -15.54 25.89 -28.58
C THR A 835 -14.95 26.49 -27.31
N LYS A 836 -15.56 27.55 -26.75
CA LYS A 836 -15.07 28.22 -25.54
C LYS A 836 -15.84 27.75 -24.30
N THR A 837 -15.11 27.56 -23.21
CA THR A 837 -15.69 27.29 -21.88
C THR A 837 -15.47 28.53 -21.02
N HIS A 838 -16.56 29.12 -20.57
CA HIS A 838 -16.56 30.25 -19.65
C HIS A 838 -16.71 29.74 -18.23
N ILE A 839 -15.79 30.15 -17.34
CA ILE A 839 -15.80 29.84 -15.92
C ILE A 839 -16.06 31.16 -15.19
N MET A 840 -17.17 31.25 -14.46
CA MET A 840 -17.62 32.48 -13.79
C MET A 840 -18.25 32.17 -12.43
N ALA A 841 -18.57 33.20 -11.64
CA ALA A 841 -19.32 33.02 -10.41
C ALA A 841 -20.71 32.43 -10.68
N LEU A 842 -21.15 31.49 -9.85
CA LEU A 842 -22.54 31.05 -9.82
C LEU A 842 -23.39 32.13 -9.12
N THR A 843 -24.32 32.71 -9.87
CA THR A 843 -25.20 33.79 -9.39
C THR A 843 -26.52 33.24 -8.83
N ASP A 844 -27.25 34.04 -8.05
CA ASP A 844 -28.58 33.69 -7.54
C ASP A 844 -29.55 33.30 -8.68
N LYS A 845 -29.50 34.00 -9.81
CA LYS A 845 -30.30 33.67 -11.01
C LYS A 845 -30.02 32.24 -11.49
N ASN A 846 -28.75 31.84 -11.53
CA ASN A 846 -28.40 30.48 -11.96
C ASN A 846 -28.83 29.43 -10.93
N ILE A 847 -28.76 29.76 -9.64
CA ILE A 847 -29.25 28.86 -8.57
C ILE A 847 -30.77 28.67 -8.70
N ASP A 848 -31.52 29.74 -8.96
CA ASP A 848 -32.98 29.65 -9.18
C ASP A 848 -33.32 28.87 -10.46
N GLU A 849 -32.54 29.02 -11.54
CA GLU A 849 -32.69 28.19 -12.76
C GLU A 849 -32.46 26.70 -12.49
N LEU A 850 -31.50 26.35 -11.61
CA LEU A 850 -31.20 24.96 -11.26
C LEU A 850 -32.21 24.39 -10.26
N ALA A 851 -32.49 25.11 -9.18
CA ALA A 851 -33.25 24.64 -8.03
C ALA A 851 -34.75 24.96 -8.10
N GLY A 852 -35.20 25.93 -8.89
CA GLY A 852 -36.57 26.42 -8.85
C GLY A 852 -36.99 26.82 -7.43
N GLU A 853 -38.22 26.48 -7.03
CA GLU A 853 -38.75 26.73 -5.68
C GLU A 853 -38.32 25.69 -4.62
N ARG A 854 -37.38 24.79 -4.93
CA ARG A 854 -36.99 23.70 -4.03
C ARG A 854 -36.00 24.18 -2.97
N GLU A 855 -36.47 24.40 -1.75
CA GLU A 855 -35.67 24.88 -0.63
C GLU A 855 -35.49 23.82 0.47
N ILE A 856 -34.26 23.65 0.94
CA ILE A 856 -33.94 22.74 2.06
C ILE A 856 -34.24 23.45 3.38
N GLN A 857 -35.03 22.80 4.23
CA GLN A 857 -35.46 23.35 5.53
C GLN A 857 -34.86 22.62 6.72
N ASN A 858 -34.39 21.39 6.51
CA ASN A 858 -33.81 20.53 7.54
C ASN A 858 -32.41 20.05 7.11
N ALA A 859 -31.46 20.06 8.04
CA ALA A 859 -30.07 19.69 7.80
C ALA A 859 -29.84 18.17 7.77
N GLU A 860 -30.80 17.38 8.24
CA GLU A 860 -30.70 15.92 8.28
C GLU A 860 -30.84 15.29 6.89
N THR A 861 -30.21 14.12 6.73
CA THR A 861 -30.24 13.34 5.47
C THR A 861 -31.37 12.31 5.51
N VAL A 862 -31.16 11.23 6.25
CA VAL A 862 -32.05 10.07 6.35
C VAL A 862 -32.22 9.65 7.81
N ASP A 863 -33.31 8.95 8.11
CA ASP A 863 -33.48 8.25 9.37
C ASP A 863 -32.62 6.98 9.38
N TRP A 864 -31.52 7.04 10.13
CA TRP A 864 -30.59 5.94 10.32
C TRP A 864 -31.18 4.75 11.10
N LYS A 865 -32.25 4.96 11.87
CA LYS A 865 -32.95 3.89 12.60
C LYS A 865 -34.06 3.27 11.74
N GLY A 866 -34.68 4.05 10.85
CA GLY A 866 -35.81 3.69 10.01
C GLY A 866 -35.46 3.19 8.60
N ASN A 867 -34.43 2.36 8.44
CA ASN A 867 -34.03 1.77 7.15
C ASN A 867 -33.67 2.81 6.05
N LEU A 868 -32.94 3.87 6.43
CA LEU A 868 -32.48 4.95 5.54
C LEU A 868 -33.62 5.72 4.85
N LYS A 869 -34.81 5.82 5.46
CA LYS A 869 -35.88 6.65 4.90
C LYS A 869 -35.49 8.14 4.86
N PRO A 870 -35.67 8.85 3.74
CA PRO A 870 -35.38 10.28 3.69
C PRO A 870 -36.17 11.11 4.71
N VAL A 871 -35.51 12.11 5.30
CA VAL A 871 -36.15 13.04 6.24
C VAL A 871 -36.92 14.12 5.46
N LYS A 872 -38.17 14.39 5.86
CA LYS A 872 -39.00 15.43 5.25
C LYS A 872 -38.37 16.82 5.40
N GLY A 873 -38.31 17.58 4.32
CA GLY A 873 -37.62 18.88 4.23
C GLY A 873 -36.09 18.80 4.31
N GLY A 874 -35.55 17.57 4.40
CA GLY A 874 -34.13 17.29 4.57
C GLY A 874 -33.33 17.25 3.26
N LEU A 875 -32.03 17.01 3.39
CA LEU A 875 -31.09 16.96 2.26
C LEU A 875 -31.41 15.84 1.24
N PHE A 876 -32.22 14.85 1.60
CA PHE A 876 -32.62 13.74 0.72
C PHE A 876 -34.13 13.69 0.47
N ASP A 877 -34.90 14.73 0.83
CA ASP A 877 -36.36 14.72 0.72
C ASP A 877 -36.86 14.25 -0.67
N GLU A 878 -37.82 13.33 -0.67
CA GLU A 878 -38.37 12.72 -1.89
C GLU A 878 -39.05 13.72 -2.81
N THR A 879 -39.73 14.72 -2.26
CA THR A 879 -40.46 15.74 -3.01
C THR A 879 -39.55 16.84 -3.53
N LEU A 880 -38.58 17.27 -2.73
CA LEU A 880 -37.65 18.34 -3.08
C LEU A 880 -36.54 17.82 -3.99
N THR A 881 -35.83 16.79 -3.55
CA THR A 881 -34.58 16.35 -4.20
C THR A 881 -34.72 15.04 -4.99
N GLY A 882 -35.78 14.27 -4.73
CA GLY A 882 -36.05 12.99 -5.40
C GLY A 882 -35.60 11.76 -4.62
N GLY A 883 -35.27 11.89 -3.34
CA GLY A 883 -34.90 10.73 -2.53
C GLY A 883 -33.50 10.20 -2.84
N HIS A 884 -33.29 8.93 -2.52
CA HIS A 884 -32.10 8.21 -2.92
C HIS A 884 -32.00 8.13 -4.44
N GLY A 885 -30.87 8.57 -5.01
CA GLY A 885 -30.66 8.63 -6.46
C GLY A 885 -31.37 9.82 -7.15
N GLY A 886 -31.93 10.77 -6.38
CA GLY A 886 -32.54 11.97 -6.92
C GLY A 886 -31.54 12.87 -7.67
N ASN A 887 -31.95 13.36 -8.84
CA ASN A 887 -31.15 14.21 -9.74
C ASN A 887 -31.57 15.69 -9.72
N ARG A 888 -32.38 16.12 -8.75
CA ARG A 888 -32.88 17.50 -8.67
C ARG A 888 -32.03 18.36 -7.73
N TRP A 889 -31.70 19.56 -8.19
CA TRP A 889 -31.04 20.58 -7.37
C TRP A 889 -32.05 21.20 -6.39
N ALA A 890 -31.55 21.59 -5.22
CA ALA A 890 -32.27 22.41 -4.25
C ALA A 890 -31.41 23.62 -3.87
N LYS A 891 -31.91 24.50 -3.01
CA LYS A 891 -31.18 25.66 -2.51
C LYS A 891 -31.31 25.82 -0.99
N ILE A 892 -30.33 26.46 -0.39
CA ILE A 892 -30.38 27.01 0.97
C ILE A 892 -30.42 28.53 0.82
N THR A 893 -31.45 29.18 1.35
CA THR A 893 -31.52 30.65 1.40
C THR A 893 -30.75 31.15 2.62
N LEU A 894 -29.79 32.04 2.39
CA LEU A 894 -28.98 32.65 3.43
C LEU A 894 -29.77 33.75 4.14
N HIS A 895 -29.56 33.90 5.44
CA HIS A 895 -30.21 34.93 6.24
C HIS A 895 -29.85 36.36 5.78
N GLU A 896 -28.57 36.56 5.43
CA GLU A 896 -28.04 37.80 4.85
C GLU A 896 -27.25 37.48 3.57
N PRO A 897 -27.13 38.42 2.61
CA PRO A 897 -26.29 38.23 1.42
C PRO A 897 -24.83 38.01 1.83
N MET A 898 -24.22 36.91 1.40
CA MET A 898 -22.81 36.60 1.70
C MET A 898 -21.93 36.64 0.45
N PRO A 899 -20.65 36.99 0.57
CA PRO A 899 -19.72 36.88 -0.54
C PRO A 899 -19.62 35.41 -1.01
N ASN A 900 -19.67 35.17 -2.33
CA ASN A 900 -19.28 33.88 -2.87
C ASN A 900 -17.79 33.65 -2.55
N PRO A 901 -17.40 32.58 -1.84
CA PRO A 901 -16.01 32.33 -1.44
C PRO A 901 -14.99 32.37 -2.58
N ILE A 902 -15.36 31.94 -3.79
CA ILE A 902 -14.50 31.99 -4.98
C ILE A 902 -14.21 33.44 -5.40
N MET A 903 -15.13 34.36 -5.10
CA MET A 903 -15.07 35.76 -5.48
C MET A 903 -14.48 36.65 -4.38
N GLU A 904 -13.97 36.09 -3.28
CA GLU A 904 -13.35 36.86 -2.19
C GLU A 904 -12.21 37.76 -2.69
N GLU A 905 -11.25 37.22 -3.45
CA GLU A 905 -10.15 38.00 -4.01
C GLU A 905 -10.64 39.05 -5.02
N PRO A 906 -11.50 38.73 -6.02
CA PRO A 906 -12.12 39.71 -6.89
C PRO A 906 -12.82 40.86 -6.15
N ILE A 907 -13.63 40.56 -5.14
CA ILE A 907 -14.36 41.56 -4.33
C ILE A 907 -13.36 42.49 -3.62
N ARG A 908 -12.41 41.89 -2.89
CA ARG A 908 -11.40 42.64 -2.14
C ARG A 908 -10.58 43.56 -3.04
N ARG A 909 -10.08 43.05 -4.16
CA ARG A 909 -9.23 43.83 -5.08
C ARG A 909 -10.01 44.92 -5.79
N THR A 910 -11.28 44.68 -6.08
CA THR A 910 -12.14 45.67 -6.74
C THR A 910 -12.50 46.84 -5.81
N LEU A 911 -12.69 46.54 -4.52
CA LEU A 911 -13.00 47.51 -3.47
C LEU A 911 -11.76 48.09 -2.76
N GLY A 912 -10.56 47.60 -3.06
CA GLY A 912 -9.31 48.07 -2.45
C GLY A 912 -9.08 47.59 -1.00
N LEU A 913 -9.65 46.45 -0.62
CA LEU A 913 -9.63 45.93 0.76
C LEU A 913 -8.52 44.91 1.01
N THR A 914 -7.89 45.00 2.19
CA THR A 914 -7.06 43.92 2.72
C THR A 914 -7.92 42.77 3.27
N GLU A 915 -7.31 41.62 3.55
CA GLU A 915 -8.03 40.46 4.11
C GLU A 915 -8.63 40.76 5.48
N LYS A 916 -7.82 41.41 6.33
CA LYS A 916 -8.21 41.80 7.67
C LYS A 916 -9.41 42.75 7.61
N GLN A 917 -9.34 43.77 6.77
CA GLN A 917 -10.44 44.72 6.59
C GLN A 917 -11.70 44.02 6.04
N PHE A 918 -11.57 43.15 5.05
CA PHE A 918 -12.70 42.40 4.51
C PHE A 918 -13.41 41.56 5.58
N ARG A 919 -12.65 40.80 6.39
CA ARG A 919 -13.21 40.03 7.52
C ARG A 919 -13.80 40.93 8.60
N SER A 920 -13.14 42.04 8.95
CA SER A 920 -13.65 43.00 9.95
C SER A 920 -14.94 43.70 9.49
N ILE A 921 -15.06 44.04 8.20
CA ILE A 921 -16.29 44.59 7.63
C ILE A 921 -17.40 43.54 7.64
N LEU A 922 -17.11 42.30 7.24
CA LEU A 922 -18.06 41.16 7.32
C LEU A 922 -18.58 40.94 8.74
N ALA A 923 -17.69 40.98 9.74
CA ALA A 923 -18.03 40.85 11.14
C ALA A 923 -18.78 42.07 11.71
N GLY A 924 -18.89 43.16 10.95
CA GLY A 924 -19.55 44.39 11.41
C GLY A 924 -18.68 45.30 12.29
N GLN A 925 -17.39 45.00 12.42
CA GLN A 925 -16.43 45.72 13.27
C GLN A 925 -15.83 46.97 12.59
N GLU A 926 -15.77 46.99 11.25
CA GLU A 926 -15.25 48.10 10.45
C GLU A 926 -16.31 48.57 9.44
N LYS A 927 -16.36 49.88 9.18
CA LYS A 927 -17.28 50.48 8.22
C LYS A 927 -16.70 50.45 6.81
N LEU A 928 -17.57 50.23 5.83
CA LEU A 928 -17.30 50.46 4.41
C LEU A 928 -18.28 51.52 3.90
N GLY A 929 -17.81 52.76 3.76
CA GLY A 929 -18.69 53.92 3.66
C GLY A 929 -19.42 54.16 4.98
N ASP A 930 -20.75 54.30 4.95
CA ASP A 930 -21.58 54.56 6.14
C ASP A 930 -22.18 53.30 6.78
N LYS A 931 -21.94 52.11 6.21
CA LYS A 931 -22.54 50.83 6.62
C LYS A 931 -21.50 49.83 7.10
N THR A 932 -21.94 48.83 7.86
CA THR A 932 -21.14 47.67 8.31
C THR A 932 -21.79 46.36 7.86
N GLY A 933 -21.06 45.25 7.93
CA GLY A 933 -21.59 43.92 7.62
C GLY A 933 -21.62 43.57 6.13
N PRO A 934 -22.18 42.41 5.77
CA PRO A 934 -22.21 41.91 4.39
C PRO A 934 -22.98 42.84 3.42
N THR A 935 -24.01 43.53 3.91
CA THR A 935 -24.80 44.50 3.12
C THR A 935 -23.97 45.71 2.68
N ALA A 936 -22.98 46.14 3.49
CA ALA A 936 -22.07 47.22 3.12
C ALA A 936 -21.20 46.85 1.90
N ILE A 937 -20.73 45.60 1.85
CA ILE A 937 -19.96 45.08 0.71
C ILE A 937 -20.84 44.99 -0.54
N HIS A 938 -22.07 44.46 -0.41
CA HIS A 938 -23.01 44.37 -1.51
C HIS A 938 -23.34 45.74 -2.13
N ASP A 939 -23.63 46.74 -1.31
CA ASP A 939 -23.95 48.09 -1.78
C ASP A 939 -22.76 48.77 -2.45
N ALA A 940 -21.55 48.59 -1.91
CA ALA A 940 -20.32 49.08 -2.51
C ALA A 940 -20.07 48.47 -3.90
N LEU A 941 -20.31 47.16 -4.07
CA LEU A 941 -20.19 46.48 -5.36
C LEU A 941 -21.29 46.91 -6.35
N LYS A 942 -22.51 47.17 -5.86
CA LYS A 942 -23.64 47.66 -6.68
C LYS A 942 -23.40 49.06 -7.22
N ALA A 943 -22.66 49.91 -6.50
CA ALA A 943 -22.34 51.27 -6.93
C ALA A 943 -21.27 51.33 -8.05
N ILE A 944 -20.62 50.22 -8.39
CA ILE A 944 -19.57 50.19 -9.41
C ILE A 944 -20.18 50.34 -10.80
N ASN A 945 -19.85 51.43 -11.50
CA ASN A 945 -20.09 51.55 -12.94
C ASN A 945 -18.98 50.83 -13.70
N LEU A 946 -19.31 49.71 -14.35
CA LEU A 946 -18.33 48.79 -14.92
C LEU A 946 -17.45 49.41 -16.03
N PRO A 947 -17.98 50.09 -17.07
CA PRO A 947 -17.15 50.79 -18.07
C PRO A 947 -16.20 51.82 -17.45
N ARG A 948 -16.70 52.66 -16.54
CA ARG A 948 -15.89 53.70 -15.89
C ARG A 948 -14.79 53.10 -15.00
N ALA A 949 -15.10 52.03 -14.28
CA ALA A 949 -14.13 51.32 -13.44
C ALA A 949 -13.03 50.64 -14.27
N ILE A 950 -13.37 50.12 -15.46
CA ILE A 950 -12.41 49.55 -16.41
C ILE A 950 -11.47 50.64 -16.94
N GLU A 951 -11.99 51.80 -17.33
CA GLU A 951 -11.16 52.93 -17.77
C GLU A 951 -10.24 53.44 -16.66
N GLN A 952 -10.78 53.63 -15.45
CA GLN A 952 -9.97 54.05 -14.31
C GLN A 952 -8.84 53.05 -14.03
N ALA A 953 -9.13 51.74 -14.05
CA ALA A 953 -8.10 50.73 -13.86
C ALA A 953 -7.04 50.73 -14.98
N ARG A 954 -7.39 51.10 -16.22
CA ARG A 954 -6.41 51.28 -17.31
C ARG A 954 -5.51 52.49 -17.10
N GLU A 955 -6.05 53.59 -16.57
CA GLU A 955 -5.26 54.76 -16.22
C GLU A 955 -4.33 54.48 -15.02
N ASP A 956 -4.83 53.79 -13.98
CA ASP A 956 -4.05 53.43 -12.79
C ASP A 956 -2.82 52.54 -13.14
N ILE A 957 -2.91 51.73 -14.21
CA ILE A 957 -1.81 50.92 -14.74
C ILE A 957 -0.66 51.78 -15.28
N LYS A 958 -0.94 52.99 -15.77
CA LYS A 958 0.08 53.92 -16.28
C LYS A 958 0.91 54.56 -15.16
N SER A 959 0.60 54.32 -13.89
CA SER A 959 1.36 54.85 -12.75
C SER A 959 2.78 54.26 -12.67
N GLY A 960 3.75 55.08 -12.26
CA GLY A 960 5.19 54.71 -12.20
C GLY A 960 5.58 53.74 -11.06
N ARG A 961 4.64 53.33 -10.18
CA ARG A 961 4.92 52.45 -9.04
C ARG A 961 4.47 51.01 -9.33
N LYS A 962 5.42 50.07 -9.35
CA LYS A 962 5.19 48.65 -9.69
C LYS A 962 4.05 48.00 -8.89
N THR A 963 3.97 48.21 -7.58
CA THR A 963 2.96 47.62 -6.70
C THR A 963 1.53 48.10 -7.00
N LEU A 964 1.35 49.39 -7.31
CA LEU A 964 0.06 49.97 -7.68
C LEU A 964 -0.37 49.48 -9.06
N ARG A 965 0.57 49.40 -10.00
CA ARG A 965 0.34 48.83 -11.32
C ARG A 965 -0.10 47.37 -11.25
N ASP A 966 0.57 46.53 -10.46
CA ASP A 966 0.21 45.11 -10.33
C ASP A 966 -1.20 44.92 -9.74
N ALA A 967 -1.57 45.76 -8.76
CA ALA A 967 -2.92 45.78 -8.19
C ALA A 967 -3.98 46.23 -9.23
N ALA A 968 -3.67 47.27 -10.00
CA ALA A 968 -4.54 47.78 -11.06
C ALA A 968 -4.72 46.78 -12.21
N VAL A 969 -3.68 46.05 -12.60
CA VAL A 969 -3.75 44.96 -13.61
C VAL A 969 -4.70 43.86 -13.15
N ARG A 970 -4.59 43.39 -11.89
CA ARG A 970 -5.50 42.36 -11.35
C ARG A 970 -6.94 42.85 -11.29
N ARG A 971 -7.15 44.08 -10.80
CA ARG A 971 -8.47 44.73 -10.78
C ARG A 971 -9.08 44.81 -12.18
N LEU A 972 -8.31 45.25 -13.17
CA LEU A 972 -8.75 45.31 -14.56
C LEU A 972 -9.13 43.93 -15.11
N ALA A 973 -8.37 42.88 -14.78
CA ALA A 973 -8.67 41.52 -15.22
C ALA A 973 -10.03 41.03 -14.69
N PHE A 974 -10.34 41.29 -13.41
CA PHE A 974 -11.63 40.91 -12.82
C PHE A 974 -12.79 41.71 -13.42
N LEU A 975 -12.64 43.02 -13.62
CA LEU A 975 -13.68 43.86 -14.23
C LEU A 975 -13.92 43.51 -15.70
N LYS A 976 -12.88 43.24 -16.49
CA LYS A 976 -13.03 42.73 -17.86
C LYS A 976 -13.68 41.34 -17.89
N GLY A 977 -13.38 40.49 -16.91
CA GLY A 977 -14.03 39.19 -16.75
C GLY A 977 -15.54 39.35 -16.54
N ALA A 978 -15.94 40.25 -15.63
CA ALA A 978 -17.32 40.61 -15.36
C ALA A 978 -18.05 41.14 -16.61
N GLU A 979 -17.40 42.03 -17.37
CA GLU A 979 -17.92 42.58 -18.63
C GLU A 979 -18.12 41.48 -19.69
N ALA A 980 -17.12 40.62 -19.87
CA ALA A 980 -17.16 39.55 -20.87
C ALA A 980 -18.21 38.46 -20.57
N THR A 981 -18.55 38.25 -19.30
CA THR A 981 -19.56 37.26 -18.88
C THR A 981 -20.95 37.86 -18.67
N GLY A 982 -21.08 39.19 -18.71
CA GLY A 982 -22.34 39.89 -18.40
C GLY A 982 -22.77 39.79 -16.94
N VAL A 983 -21.85 39.47 -16.02
CA VAL A 983 -22.12 39.35 -14.58
C VAL A 983 -21.65 40.64 -13.89
N HIS A 984 -22.55 41.33 -13.18
CA HIS A 984 -22.18 42.56 -12.47
C HIS A 984 -21.43 42.22 -11.17
N PRO A 985 -20.45 43.03 -10.70
CA PRO A 985 -19.73 42.76 -9.44
C PRO A 985 -20.63 42.55 -8.21
N LYS A 986 -21.82 43.15 -8.18
CA LYS A 986 -22.83 42.93 -7.12
C LYS A 986 -23.27 41.46 -7.02
N ASP A 987 -23.28 40.73 -8.15
CA ASP A 987 -23.71 39.34 -8.25
C ASP A 987 -22.60 38.37 -7.77
N TRP A 988 -21.45 38.89 -7.32
CA TRP A 988 -20.45 38.12 -6.58
C TRP A 988 -20.85 37.91 -5.11
N MET A 989 -21.84 38.67 -4.63
CA MET A 989 -22.56 38.38 -3.40
C MET A 989 -23.75 37.48 -3.76
N THR A 990 -24.00 36.46 -2.93
CA THR A 990 -25.05 35.47 -3.14
C THR A 990 -26.01 35.51 -1.95
N THR A 991 -27.30 35.38 -2.21
CA THR A 991 -28.31 35.20 -1.17
C THR A 991 -28.69 33.73 -1.01
N LYS A 992 -28.25 32.87 -1.93
CA LYS A 992 -28.57 31.44 -1.94
C LYS A 992 -27.31 30.61 -2.14
N VAL A 993 -27.33 29.38 -1.65
CA VAL A 993 -26.33 28.35 -1.94
C VAL A 993 -27.03 27.18 -2.62
N GLY A 994 -26.54 26.78 -3.79
CA GLY A 994 -27.07 25.62 -4.51
C GLY A 994 -26.69 24.32 -3.81
N VAL A 995 -27.67 23.48 -3.52
CA VAL A 995 -27.48 22.15 -2.94
C VAL A 995 -27.45 21.12 -4.07
N LEU A 996 -26.31 20.44 -4.17
CA LEU A 996 -26.07 19.39 -5.15
C LEU A 996 -27.16 18.28 -5.06
N PRO A 997 -27.58 17.65 -6.16
CA PRO A 997 -28.52 16.53 -6.11
C PRO A 997 -28.02 15.32 -5.28
N PRO A 998 -28.91 14.58 -4.58
CA PRO A 998 -28.55 13.40 -3.80
C PRO A 998 -27.74 12.33 -4.55
N ALA A 999 -28.01 12.11 -5.84
CA ALA A 999 -27.27 11.14 -6.66
C ALA A 999 -25.75 11.39 -6.68
N PHE A 1000 -25.31 12.64 -6.52
CA PHE A 1000 -23.90 12.99 -6.51
C PHE A 1000 -23.27 13.00 -5.10
N ARG A 1001 -24.07 12.86 -4.04
CA ARG A 1001 -23.66 12.86 -2.63
C ARG A 1001 -24.32 11.73 -1.83
N PRO A 1002 -24.17 10.46 -2.26
CA PRO A 1002 -24.95 9.34 -1.71
C PRO A 1002 -24.69 9.08 -0.21
N VAL A 1003 -25.66 8.42 0.44
CA VAL A 1003 -25.53 7.87 1.79
C VAL A 1003 -25.86 6.38 1.78
N SER A 1004 -25.12 5.57 2.52
CA SER A 1004 -25.33 4.12 2.61
C SER A 1004 -24.84 3.55 3.95
N THR A 1005 -25.04 2.26 4.17
CA THR A 1005 -24.47 1.52 5.31
C THR A 1005 -23.55 0.40 4.84
N MET A 1006 -22.47 0.12 5.56
CA MET A 1006 -21.47 -0.89 5.22
C MET A 1006 -21.30 -1.93 6.33
N GLY A 1007 -21.27 -3.21 5.92
CA GLY A 1007 -20.99 -4.37 6.76
C GLY A 1007 -22.09 -4.73 7.77
N ALA A 1008 -21.92 -5.88 8.43
CA ALA A 1008 -22.87 -6.38 9.45
C ALA A 1008 -23.09 -5.41 10.63
N LYS A 1009 -22.12 -4.51 10.90
CA LYS A 1009 -22.22 -3.46 11.92
C LYS A 1009 -22.96 -2.19 11.47
N LYS A 1010 -23.51 -2.15 10.24
CA LYS A 1010 -24.25 -1.00 9.66
C LYS A 1010 -23.49 0.33 9.81
N MET A 1011 -22.18 0.34 9.54
CA MET A 1011 -21.41 1.59 9.60
C MET A 1011 -21.91 2.58 8.55
N GLN A 1012 -22.14 3.82 8.96
CA GLN A 1012 -22.68 4.87 8.09
C GLN A 1012 -21.60 5.36 7.12
N LEU A 1013 -21.91 5.33 5.83
CA LEU A 1013 -21.13 5.96 4.77
C LEU A 1013 -21.89 7.19 4.29
N ILE A 1014 -21.32 8.37 4.50
CA ILE A 1014 -21.93 9.64 4.15
C ILE A 1014 -20.90 10.43 3.32
N ASP A 1015 -21.28 10.91 2.13
CA ASP A 1015 -20.42 11.82 1.37
C ASP A 1015 -20.19 13.14 2.14
N ASP A 1016 -18.94 13.59 2.22
CA ASP A 1016 -18.54 14.81 2.95
C ASP A 1016 -19.39 16.04 2.65
N ALA A 1017 -19.91 16.16 1.42
CA ALA A 1017 -20.78 17.27 1.03
C ALA A 1017 -22.01 17.38 1.94
N ASN A 1018 -22.56 16.26 2.39
CA ASN A 1018 -23.71 16.27 3.30
C ASN A 1018 -23.35 16.81 4.68
N TYR A 1019 -22.15 16.53 5.22
CA TYR A 1019 -21.69 17.12 6.48
C TYR A 1019 -21.52 18.63 6.36
N LEU A 1020 -20.96 19.10 5.24
CA LEU A 1020 -20.71 20.52 5.01
C LEU A 1020 -22.00 21.32 4.75
N TYR A 1021 -22.95 20.76 4.01
CA TYR A 1021 -24.27 21.39 3.85
C TYR A 1021 -25.04 21.44 5.18
N LYS A 1022 -24.87 20.42 6.02
CA LYS A 1022 -25.45 20.41 7.37
C LYS A 1022 -24.86 21.53 8.23
N GLU A 1023 -23.54 21.62 8.33
CA GLU A 1023 -22.86 22.73 9.03
C GLU A 1023 -23.30 24.10 8.49
N LEU A 1024 -23.36 24.26 7.17
CA LEU A 1024 -23.79 25.51 6.54
C LEU A 1024 -25.21 25.92 6.96
N LEU A 1025 -26.16 24.97 6.91
CA LEU A 1025 -27.55 25.24 7.27
C LEU A 1025 -27.71 25.53 8.77
N GLU A 1026 -26.99 24.79 9.62
CA GLU A 1026 -26.95 25.03 11.07
C GLU A 1026 -26.38 26.42 11.39
N SER A 1027 -25.23 26.78 10.82
CA SER A 1027 -24.64 28.13 10.98
C SER A 1027 -25.57 29.24 10.48
N ASN A 1028 -26.30 29.01 9.40
CA ASN A 1028 -27.29 29.96 8.87
C ASN A 1028 -28.49 30.14 9.81
N ASN A 1029 -28.97 29.05 10.40
CA ASN A 1029 -30.06 29.09 11.38
C ASN A 1029 -29.62 29.77 12.68
N VAL A 1030 -28.41 29.49 13.16
CA VAL A 1030 -27.82 30.14 14.35
C VAL A 1030 -27.72 31.66 14.12
N LEU A 1031 -27.22 32.09 12.96
CA LEU A 1031 -27.19 33.52 12.62
C LEU A 1031 -28.59 34.13 12.60
N LYS A 1032 -29.57 33.44 11.98
CA LYS A 1032 -30.96 33.91 11.92
C LYS A 1032 -31.59 34.08 13.32
N GLU A 1033 -31.33 33.15 14.23
CA GLU A 1033 -31.80 33.23 15.62
C GLU A 1033 -31.07 34.33 16.41
N ALA A 1034 -29.74 34.41 16.28
CA ALA A 1034 -28.90 35.39 16.95
C ALA A 1034 -29.23 36.82 16.50
N SER A 1035 -29.45 37.08 15.21
CA SER A 1035 -29.85 38.39 14.68
C SER A 1035 -31.19 38.88 15.22
N GLY A 1036 -32.05 37.98 15.71
CA GLY A 1036 -33.30 38.34 16.38
C GLY A 1036 -33.15 38.69 17.86
N LEU A 1037 -32.02 38.33 18.49
CA LEU A 1037 -31.81 38.39 19.94
C LEU A 1037 -30.63 39.30 20.36
N LEU A 1038 -29.63 39.47 19.50
CA LEU A 1038 -28.37 40.16 19.77
C LEU A 1038 -28.14 41.30 18.78
N SER A 1039 -27.54 42.40 19.24
CA SER A 1039 -27.14 43.53 18.39
C SER A 1039 -25.78 43.33 17.72
N ASP A 1040 -24.91 42.48 18.30
CA ASP A 1040 -23.62 42.07 17.72
C ASP A 1040 -23.67 40.59 17.38
N VAL A 1041 -23.61 40.29 16.08
CA VAL A 1041 -23.62 38.94 15.49
C VAL A 1041 -22.40 38.69 14.61
N GLY A 1042 -21.30 39.41 14.89
CA GLY A 1042 -20.11 39.38 14.04
C GLY A 1042 -19.47 37.99 13.95
N ASN A 1043 -19.46 37.24 15.06
CA ASN A 1043 -18.90 35.89 15.10
C ASN A 1043 -19.75 34.90 14.30
N GLU A 1044 -21.07 35.01 14.38
CA GLU A 1044 -22.04 34.17 13.67
C GLU A 1044 -21.97 34.44 12.16
N ARG A 1045 -21.77 35.70 11.74
CA ARG A 1045 -21.53 36.06 10.32
C ARG A 1045 -20.24 35.44 9.79
N LEU A 1046 -19.16 35.51 10.55
CA LEU A 1046 -17.89 34.87 10.18
C LEU A 1046 -18.03 33.34 10.14
N SER A 1047 -18.72 32.74 11.10
CA SER A 1047 -18.99 31.30 11.15
C SER A 1047 -19.78 30.82 9.93
N LEU A 1048 -20.82 31.56 9.52
CA LEU A 1048 -21.58 31.26 8.30
C LEU A 1048 -20.69 31.37 7.05
N TYR A 1049 -19.89 32.43 6.95
CA TYR A 1049 -18.96 32.61 5.83
C TYR A 1049 -17.89 31.51 5.79
N ASP A 1050 -17.30 31.14 6.92
CA ASP A 1050 -16.30 30.08 7.01
C ASP A 1050 -16.93 28.70 6.73
N SER A 1051 -18.20 28.47 7.09
CA SER A 1051 -18.97 27.28 6.68
C SER A 1051 -19.18 27.23 5.15
N MET A 1052 -19.44 28.37 4.50
CA MET A 1052 -19.49 28.45 3.03
C MET A 1052 -18.11 28.15 2.40
N LYS A 1053 -17.01 28.64 3.00
CA LYS A 1053 -15.64 28.29 2.57
C LYS A 1053 -15.38 26.79 2.72
N GLY A 1054 -15.88 26.17 3.80
CA GLY A 1054 -15.85 24.74 4.04
C GLY A 1054 -16.53 23.94 2.93
N VAL A 1055 -17.78 24.27 2.58
CA VAL A 1055 -18.52 23.65 1.45
C VAL A 1055 -17.75 23.79 0.14
N THR A 1056 -17.26 24.99 -0.14
CA THR A 1056 -16.50 25.30 -1.36
C THR A 1056 -15.19 24.51 -1.43
N GLY A 1057 -14.55 24.26 -0.28
CA GLY A 1057 -13.22 23.66 -0.18
C GLY A 1057 -12.08 24.67 -0.22
N LEU A 1058 -12.34 25.93 0.18
CA LEU A 1058 -11.36 27.00 0.38
C LEU A 1058 -11.09 27.29 1.87
N GLY A 1059 -11.68 26.50 2.76
CA GLY A 1059 -11.51 26.56 4.20
C GLY A 1059 -11.81 25.19 4.82
N ASP A 1060 -11.50 25.06 6.10
CA ASP A 1060 -11.71 23.82 6.85
C ASP A 1060 -13.15 23.72 7.40
N PRO A 1061 -13.65 22.49 7.64
CA PRO A 1061 -14.91 22.27 8.37
C PRO A 1061 -14.86 22.95 9.74
N GLN A 1062 -15.99 23.50 10.18
CA GLN A 1062 -16.04 24.22 11.46
C GLN A 1062 -16.22 23.27 12.65
N HIS A 1063 -16.90 22.13 12.46
CA HIS A 1063 -17.14 21.18 13.54
C HIS A 1063 -15.90 20.29 13.78
N PRO A 1064 -15.37 20.18 15.02
CA PRO A 1064 -14.14 19.41 15.31
C PRO A 1064 -14.19 17.95 14.85
N LYS A 1065 -15.33 17.28 15.02
CA LYS A 1065 -15.54 15.90 14.51
C LYS A 1065 -15.38 15.77 12.99
N ASN A 1066 -15.72 16.81 12.22
CA ASN A 1066 -15.58 16.77 10.76
C ASN A 1066 -14.12 17.00 10.34
N VAL A 1067 -13.37 17.77 11.12
CA VAL A 1067 -11.91 17.88 11.00
C VAL A 1067 -11.24 16.54 11.31
N GLU A 1068 -11.60 15.88 12.42
CA GLU A 1068 -11.10 14.53 12.77
C GLU A 1068 -11.40 13.48 11.70
N ARG A 1069 -12.57 13.61 11.03
CA ARG A 1069 -12.99 12.74 9.92
C ARG A 1069 -12.32 13.08 8.58
N ASN A 1070 -11.53 14.16 8.49
CA ASN A 1070 -10.96 14.69 7.26
C ASN A 1070 -11.99 14.98 6.16
N VAL A 1071 -13.14 15.56 6.54
CA VAL A 1071 -14.21 15.99 5.64
C VAL A 1071 -13.68 17.09 4.72
N ARG A 1072 -13.85 16.95 3.39
CA ARG A 1072 -13.34 17.91 2.40
C ARG A 1072 -14.43 18.55 1.56
N GLY A 1073 -14.28 19.85 1.31
CA GLY A 1073 -15.13 20.61 0.38
C GLY A 1073 -14.92 20.27 -1.10
N PHE A 1074 -15.76 20.84 -1.96
CA PHE A 1074 -15.83 20.46 -3.38
C PHE A 1074 -14.52 20.66 -4.15
N LEU A 1075 -13.89 21.84 -4.07
CA LEU A 1075 -12.66 22.12 -4.82
C LEU A 1075 -11.48 21.26 -4.33
N SER A 1076 -11.35 21.08 -3.02
CA SER A 1076 -10.36 20.18 -2.42
C SER A 1076 -10.55 18.74 -2.92
N LYS A 1077 -11.79 18.24 -3.04
CA LYS A 1077 -12.08 16.92 -3.64
C LYS A 1077 -11.82 16.85 -5.15
N ILE A 1078 -12.07 17.92 -5.88
CA ILE A 1078 -11.90 17.96 -7.34
C ILE A 1078 -10.43 17.90 -7.71
N PHE A 1079 -9.60 18.73 -7.07
CA PHE A 1079 -8.19 18.89 -7.43
C PHE A 1079 -7.25 18.05 -6.55
N GLY A 1080 -7.63 17.80 -5.30
CA GLY A 1080 -6.82 17.06 -4.32
C GLY A 1080 -5.59 17.82 -3.86
N ASP A 1081 -4.98 17.36 -2.76
CA ASP A 1081 -3.70 17.90 -2.25
C ASP A 1081 -2.51 17.47 -3.12
N SER A 1082 -2.71 16.42 -3.93
CA SER A 1082 -1.79 15.99 -4.97
C SER A 1082 -2.57 15.69 -6.25
N PRO A 1083 -2.02 16.03 -7.43
CA PRO A 1083 -2.72 15.85 -8.70
C PRO A 1083 -3.26 14.44 -8.92
N LYS A 1084 -2.57 13.40 -8.39
CA LYS A 1084 -2.92 11.98 -8.55
C LYS A 1084 -4.25 11.59 -7.89
N PHE A 1085 -4.66 12.29 -6.84
CA PHE A 1085 -5.80 11.89 -6.00
C PHE A 1085 -7.07 12.69 -6.27
N GLY A 1086 -6.97 13.83 -6.96
CA GLY A 1086 -8.12 14.63 -7.37
C GLY A 1086 -9.06 13.89 -8.31
N THR A 1087 -10.36 14.19 -8.22
CA THR A 1087 -11.41 13.67 -9.11
C THR A 1087 -11.09 13.90 -10.59
N MET A 1088 -10.48 15.06 -10.92
CA MET A 1088 -10.11 15.39 -12.31
C MET A 1088 -9.16 14.35 -12.93
N GLN A 1089 -8.01 14.09 -12.31
CA GLN A 1089 -7.04 13.15 -12.88
C GLN A 1089 -7.49 11.70 -12.73
N ARG A 1090 -8.03 11.36 -11.55
CA ARG A 1090 -8.33 9.98 -11.18
C ARG A 1090 -9.60 9.44 -11.83
N LYS A 1091 -10.60 10.28 -12.11
CA LYS A 1091 -11.92 9.84 -12.58
C LYS A 1091 -12.36 10.45 -13.92
N LEU A 1092 -11.90 11.65 -14.30
CA LEU A 1092 -12.24 12.24 -15.61
C LEU A 1092 -11.20 11.93 -16.68
N LEU A 1093 -9.93 12.15 -16.36
CA LEU A 1093 -8.84 11.89 -17.29
C LEU A 1093 -8.55 10.39 -17.39
N SER A 1094 -8.59 9.69 -16.27
CA SER A 1094 -8.51 8.22 -16.22
C SER A 1094 -9.89 7.60 -16.05
N SER A 1095 -10.14 6.44 -16.65
CA SER A 1095 -11.41 5.70 -16.50
C SER A 1095 -11.16 4.20 -16.38
N THR A 1096 -11.99 3.50 -15.60
CA THR A 1096 -12.10 2.04 -15.69
C THR A 1096 -12.93 1.67 -16.89
N VAL A 1097 -12.64 0.54 -17.52
CA VAL A 1097 -13.25 0.14 -18.79
C VAL A 1097 -13.72 -1.32 -18.75
N ASP A 1098 -14.86 -1.57 -19.40
CA ASP A 1098 -15.37 -2.90 -19.77
C ASP A 1098 -14.58 -3.47 -20.98
N LEU A 1099 -14.79 -4.75 -21.31
CA LEU A 1099 -14.13 -5.47 -22.41
C LEU A 1099 -12.60 -5.45 -22.27
N VAL A 1100 -12.12 -5.98 -21.16
CA VAL A 1100 -10.69 -5.99 -20.81
C VAL A 1100 -10.29 -7.30 -20.17
N GLY A 1101 -9.03 -7.68 -20.42
CA GLY A 1101 -8.39 -8.82 -19.78
C GLY A 1101 -7.07 -8.44 -19.10
N ARG A 1102 -6.58 -9.35 -18.28
CA ARG A 1102 -5.22 -9.39 -17.76
C ARG A 1102 -4.73 -10.82 -17.88
N ALA A 1103 -3.53 -10.97 -18.39
CA ALA A 1103 -2.83 -12.24 -18.48
C ALA A 1103 -1.34 -12.01 -18.21
N VAL A 1104 -0.59 -13.11 -18.15
CA VAL A 1104 0.88 -13.09 -18.15
C VAL A 1104 1.35 -13.10 -19.60
N ILE A 1105 2.32 -12.26 -19.93
CA ILE A 1105 2.90 -12.19 -21.27
C ILE A 1105 4.08 -13.17 -21.33
N THR A 1106 4.09 -14.02 -22.35
CA THR A 1106 5.19 -14.93 -22.68
C THR A 1106 5.66 -14.67 -24.12
N PRO A 1107 6.93 -14.93 -24.45
CA PRO A 1107 7.39 -14.86 -25.83
C PRO A 1107 6.78 -16.01 -26.64
N ASN A 1108 6.38 -15.71 -27.88
CA ASN A 1108 5.94 -16.72 -28.85
C ASN A 1108 6.54 -16.40 -30.23
N PRO A 1109 7.59 -17.12 -30.66
CA PRO A 1109 8.25 -16.91 -31.96
C PRO A 1109 7.41 -17.34 -33.17
N ASP A 1110 6.30 -18.05 -32.96
CA ASP A 1110 5.45 -18.57 -34.06
C ASP A 1110 4.41 -17.55 -34.53
N LEU A 1111 4.32 -16.40 -33.89
CA LEU A 1111 3.36 -15.33 -34.21
C LEU A 1111 4.01 -14.25 -35.09
N ASP A 1112 3.23 -13.68 -36.00
CA ASP A 1112 3.64 -12.50 -36.75
C ASP A 1112 3.74 -11.25 -35.86
N MET A 1113 4.45 -10.23 -36.34
CA MET A 1113 4.74 -9.01 -35.55
C MET A 1113 3.49 -8.21 -35.12
N ASP A 1114 2.38 -8.37 -35.82
CA ASP A 1114 1.08 -7.75 -35.53
C ASP A 1114 0.08 -8.70 -34.87
N GLU A 1115 0.53 -9.89 -34.44
CA GLU A 1115 -0.28 -10.90 -33.78
C GLU A 1115 0.03 -11.05 -32.29
N VAL A 1116 -0.93 -11.60 -31.55
CA VAL A 1116 -0.78 -11.95 -30.13
C VAL A 1116 -1.58 -13.19 -29.81
N ALA A 1117 -1.05 -14.10 -28.99
CA ALA A 1117 -1.84 -15.18 -28.42
C ALA A 1117 -2.77 -14.66 -27.31
N LEU A 1118 -4.05 -15.06 -27.36
CA LEU A 1118 -5.06 -14.77 -26.35
C LEU A 1118 -5.66 -16.10 -25.85
N PRO A 1119 -5.63 -16.38 -24.54
CA PRO A 1119 -6.30 -17.56 -23.98
C PRO A 1119 -7.78 -17.60 -24.35
N GLU A 1120 -8.28 -18.78 -24.72
CA GLU A 1120 -9.64 -18.94 -25.25
C GLU A 1120 -10.71 -18.46 -24.27
N ASP A 1121 -10.57 -18.79 -22.98
CA ASP A 1121 -11.49 -18.36 -21.93
C ASP A 1121 -11.61 -16.82 -21.86
N LYS A 1122 -10.49 -16.11 -21.97
CA LYS A 1122 -10.45 -14.64 -22.00
C LYS A 1122 -10.98 -14.07 -23.30
N ALA A 1123 -10.77 -14.77 -24.42
CA ALA A 1123 -11.35 -14.39 -25.70
C ALA A 1123 -12.88 -14.42 -25.63
N TRP A 1124 -13.47 -15.47 -25.06
CA TRP A 1124 -14.92 -15.55 -24.87
C TRP A 1124 -15.47 -14.40 -24.04
N GLU A 1125 -14.83 -14.03 -22.94
CA GLU A 1125 -15.25 -12.91 -22.09
C GLU A 1125 -15.13 -11.56 -22.82
N ILE A 1126 -13.98 -11.27 -23.45
CA ILE A 1126 -13.75 -9.95 -24.09
C ILE A 1126 -14.62 -9.78 -25.33
N TYR A 1127 -14.85 -10.86 -26.11
CA TYR A 1127 -15.57 -10.80 -27.37
C TYR A 1127 -17.06 -11.09 -27.27
N LYS A 1128 -17.58 -11.53 -26.11
CA LYS A 1128 -18.98 -11.95 -25.92
C LYS A 1128 -20.02 -11.04 -26.61
N PRO A 1129 -20.01 -9.70 -26.45
CA PRO A 1129 -21.04 -8.85 -27.08
C PRO A 1129 -20.95 -8.84 -28.61
N PHE A 1130 -19.76 -9.01 -29.17
CA PHE A 1130 -19.53 -9.03 -30.62
C PHE A 1130 -19.98 -10.35 -31.24
N VAL A 1131 -19.67 -11.47 -30.58
CA VAL A 1131 -20.08 -12.80 -31.03
C VAL A 1131 -21.60 -12.93 -31.02
N VAL A 1132 -22.25 -12.51 -29.92
CA VAL A 1132 -23.72 -12.51 -29.83
C VAL A 1132 -24.32 -11.67 -30.95
N ARG A 1133 -23.80 -10.47 -31.20
CA ARG A 1133 -24.27 -9.60 -32.30
C ARG A 1133 -24.13 -10.28 -33.67
N GLY A 1134 -23.01 -10.93 -33.92
CA GLY A 1134 -22.73 -11.63 -35.16
C GLY A 1134 -23.72 -12.76 -35.42
N LEU A 1135 -23.95 -13.62 -34.43
CA LEU A 1135 -24.94 -14.70 -34.50
C LEU A 1135 -26.36 -14.18 -34.71
N VAL A 1136 -26.74 -13.10 -34.01
CA VAL A 1136 -28.06 -12.49 -34.17
C VAL A 1136 -28.26 -11.94 -35.58
N ARG A 1137 -27.24 -11.30 -36.15
CA ARG A 1137 -27.29 -10.81 -37.54
C ARG A 1137 -27.34 -11.92 -38.59
N ARG A 1138 -26.92 -13.15 -38.24
CA ARG A 1138 -27.10 -14.35 -39.08
C ARG A 1138 -28.45 -15.04 -38.90
N GLY A 1139 -29.36 -14.45 -38.13
CA GLY A 1139 -30.74 -14.94 -37.94
C GLY A 1139 -30.98 -15.72 -36.64
N MET A 1140 -29.98 -15.84 -35.76
CA MET A 1140 -30.16 -16.54 -34.48
C MET A 1140 -30.90 -15.65 -33.46
N PRO A 1141 -31.96 -16.13 -32.78
CA PRO A 1141 -32.59 -15.38 -31.70
C PRO A 1141 -31.59 -15.05 -30.58
N ARG A 1142 -31.66 -13.84 -30.00
CA ARG A 1142 -30.67 -13.35 -29.01
C ARG A 1142 -30.45 -14.29 -27.82
N MET A 1143 -31.51 -14.89 -27.28
CA MET A 1143 -31.38 -15.83 -26.15
C MET A 1143 -30.63 -17.10 -26.55
N ASN A 1144 -30.86 -17.59 -27.77
CA ASN A 1144 -30.15 -18.75 -28.30
C ASN A 1144 -28.69 -18.39 -28.59
N ALA A 1145 -28.41 -17.18 -29.08
CA ALA A 1145 -27.05 -16.69 -29.30
C ALA A 1145 -26.26 -16.56 -28.00
N LEU A 1146 -26.89 -16.07 -26.92
CA LEU A 1146 -26.28 -16.03 -25.59
C LEU A 1146 -25.96 -17.45 -25.10
N ARG A 1147 -26.92 -18.37 -25.19
CA ARG A 1147 -26.72 -19.76 -24.80
C ARG A 1147 -25.63 -20.44 -25.64
N ALA A 1148 -25.57 -20.18 -26.94
CA ALA A 1148 -24.55 -20.70 -27.84
C ALA A 1148 -23.13 -20.26 -27.45
N VAL A 1149 -22.98 -19.01 -27.00
CA VAL A 1149 -21.71 -18.48 -26.47
C VAL A 1149 -21.36 -19.11 -25.13
N ASP A 1150 -22.34 -19.24 -24.23
CA ASP A 1150 -22.12 -19.83 -22.91
C ASP A 1150 -21.79 -21.35 -23.01
N GLU A 1151 -22.41 -22.06 -23.96
CA GLU A 1151 -22.14 -23.46 -24.31
C GLU A 1151 -20.90 -23.63 -25.22
N ARG A 1152 -20.28 -22.53 -25.67
CA ARG A 1152 -19.13 -22.50 -26.61
C ARG A 1152 -19.33 -23.40 -27.83
N ASN A 1153 -20.53 -23.38 -28.41
CA ASN A 1153 -20.86 -24.28 -29.51
C ASN A 1153 -20.10 -23.94 -30.81
N LYS A 1154 -20.14 -24.85 -31.79
CA LYS A 1154 -19.39 -24.72 -33.05
C LYS A 1154 -19.69 -23.43 -33.83
N GLU A 1155 -20.95 -22.98 -33.85
CA GLU A 1155 -21.33 -21.74 -34.55
C GLU A 1155 -20.80 -20.50 -33.84
N ALA A 1156 -20.90 -20.45 -32.51
CA ALA A 1156 -20.34 -19.38 -31.70
C ALA A 1156 -18.81 -19.33 -31.83
N PHE A 1157 -18.13 -20.49 -31.87
CA PHE A 1157 -16.68 -20.57 -32.01
C PHE A 1157 -16.22 -20.05 -33.38
N ALA A 1158 -16.94 -20.39 -34.45
CA ALA A 1158 -16.66 -19.84 -35.78
C ALA A 1158 -16.86 -18.31 -35.83
N GLU A 1159 -17.90 -17.80 -35.18
CA GLU A 1159 -18.14 -16.36 -35.08
C GLU A 1159 -17.09 -15.65 -34.21
N LEU A 1160 -16.64 -16.25 -33.10
CA LEU A 1160 -15.53 -15.74 -32.29
C LEU A 1160 -14.26 -15.53 -33.12
N ASN A 1161 -13.86 -16.55 -33.88
CA ASN A 1161 -12.69 -16.45 -34.77
C ASN A 1161 -12.86 -15.36 -35.83
N ALA A 1162 -14.06 -15.23 -36.41
CA ALA A 1162 -14.35 -14.16 -37.37
C ALA A 1162 -14.25 -12.77 -36.72
N GLN A 1163 -14.74 -12.59 -35.49
CA GLN A 1163 -14.62 -11.33 -34.76
C GLN A 1163 -13.17 -11.00 -34.40
N MET A 1164 -12.39 -11.99 -33.97
CA MET A 1164 -10.96 -11.85 -33.66
C MET A 1164 -10.13 -11.46 -34.90
N ASN A 1165 -10.40 -12.07 -36.05
CA ASN A 1165 -9.75 -11.71 -37.32
C ASN A 1165 -10.07 -10.29 -37.78
N ALA A 1166 -11.26 -9.77 -37.45
CA ALA A 1166 -11.72 -8.45 -37.88
C ALA A 1166 -11.41 -7.33 -36.87
N LYS A 1167 -11.07 -7.67 -35.62
CA LYS A 1167 -10.95 -6.69 -34.53
C LYS A 1167 -9.66 -6.93 -33.75
N PRO A 1168 -8.70 -5.99 -33.81
CA PRO A 1168 -7.50 -6.10 -32.99
C PRO A 1168 -7.81 -5.81 -31.52
N ILE A 1169 -6.98 -6.36 -30.63
CA ILE A 1169 -6.96 -6.00 -29.22
C ILE A 1169 -5.84 -5.00 -28.94
N VAL A 1170 -6.05 -4.11 -27.96
CA VAL A 1170 -5.01 -3.19 -27.50
C VAL A 1170 -4.33 -3.79 -26.28
N ILE A 1171 -3.03 -4.07 -26.40
CA ILE A 1171 -2.19 -4.54 -25.31
C ILE A 1171 -1.51 -3.34 -24.65
N ASN A 1172 -1.50 -3.36 -23.32
CA ASN A 1172 -0.77 -2.41 -22.49
C ASN A 1172 0.31 -3.16 -21.69
N ARG A 1173 1.57 -2.72 -21.83
CA ARG A 1173 2.68 -3.10 -20.94
C ARG A 1173 2.97 -1.96 -19.96
N ALA A 1174 2.39 -2.03 -18.76
CA ALA A 1174 2.58 -1.01 -17.73
C ALA A 1174 3.95 -1.14 -17.00
N PRO A 1175 4.57 -0.01 -16.57
CA PRO A 1175 4.11 1.37 -16.75
C PRO A 1175 4.35 1.88 -18.19
N VAL A 1176 3.37 2.60 -18.73
CA VAL A 1176 3.42 3.14 -20.10
C VAL A 1176 4.19 4.47 -20.12
N LEU A 1177 5.50 4.40 -20.31
CA LEU A 1177 6.36 5.60 -20.41
C LEU A 1177 6.57 6.09 -21.85
N HIS A 1178 6.19 5.28 -22.83
CA HIS A 1178 6.36 5.56 -24.25
C HIS A 1178 5.18 5.03 -25.07
N ARG A 1179 4.97 5.55 -26.28
CA ARG A 1179 3.84 5.16 -27.16
C ARG A 1179 3.79 3.65 -27.44
N TYR A 1180 4.94 3.00 -27.58
CA TYR A 1180 5.05 1.55 -27.81
C TYR A 1180 4.72 0.69 -26.58
N GLY A 1181 4.46 1.31 -25.41
CA GLY A 1181 3.87 0.60 -24.28
C GLY A 1181 2.39 0.25 -24.49
N VAL A 1182 1.74 0.84 -25.51
CA VAL A 1182 0.36 0.54 -25.91
C VAL A 1182 0.33 0.30 -27.42
N MET A 1183 0.00 -0.93 -27.82
CA MET A 1183 -0.03 -1.34 -29.24
C MET A 1183 -1.26 -2.22 -29.51
N ALA A 1184 -1.69 -2.25 -30.77
CA ALA A 1184 -2.81 -3.08 -31.20
C ALA A 1184 -2.30 -4.31 -31.95
N PHE A 1185 -2.91 -5.47 -31.69
CA PHE A 1185 -2.53 -6.75 -32.27
C PHE A 1185 -3.76 -7.57 -32.64
N TYR A 1186 -3.67 -8.38 -33.69
CA TYR A 1186 -4.68 -9.38 -34.03
C TYR A 1186 -4.54 -10.60 -33.12
N PRO A 1187 -5.59 -10.94 -32.34
CA PRO A 1187 -5.48 -12.06 -31.43
C PRO A 1187 -5.60 -13.41 -32.16
N ARG A 1188 -4.77 -14.37 -31.76
CA ARG A 1188 -4.82 -15.79 -32.12
C ARG A 1188 -5.17 -16.58 -30.86
N LEU A 1189 -6.08 -17.54 -30.97
CA LEU A 1189 -6.43 -18.36 -29.81
C LEU A 1189 -5.23 -19.22 -29.40
N THR A 1190 -4.93 -19.21 -28.10
CA THR A 1190 -4.12 -20.24 -27.46
C THR A 1190 -4.97 -21.01 -26.47
N LYS A 1191 -4.60 -22.27 -26.26
CA LYS A 1191 -5.15 -23.08 -25.18
C LYS A 1191 -4.75 -22.52 -23.82
#